data_AF-A0A239EC68-F1
#
_entry.id   AF-A0A239EC68-F1
#
_cell.length_a   1.000
_cell.length_b   1.000
_cell.length_c   1.000
_cell.angle_alpha   90.00
_cell.angle_beta   90.00
_cell.angle_gamma   90.00
#
_symmetry.space_group_name_H-M   'P 1'
#
loop_
_entity.id
_entity.type
_entity.pdbx_description
1 polymer ?
#
loop_
_entity_poly.entity_id
_entity_poly.type
_entity_poly.pdbx_seq_one_letter_code
_entity_poly.pdbx_strand_id
1 'polypeptide(L)'
;MLRHRYLATIVAFVTPFAQVTYAQTQTPPPQVGPYLAHILPGGPALSKQMPVDIVQPKGWTEWAWVQLEPLAPLQTATIAGIGKPANGFVAPLLLTAGHAAVRATSGKICEDPSVLTPSAWHLIASVYHDEKLDLLVDGEPACSMSMEFGQDSNELTLGPTPVSVQETRFDGKIAFGAIAGALGTDEIRTLYRHGPQLGAGVFEENAKSWHLQTKQQLGYIAPQPPEMMPHGSLHLAPVERPVPIAKSSLLAEPDGSWQIAANWKLLYDVAVPANSLSGLVVSKPGFDDRTWLRATEPGTVLTTLVDRGIFPDPTFGLNNLSIPESLNKQQYWYRVEFESPSRSTARRQLVFAGINYEAEIWLNGQRLGSIRGAFNRGVFDVSGKLKAGHNALAVLVSPPPHPGIPQEASLLAGPGENGGIMAIDGPTFICSEGWDWLPAIRDRETGIWQPVILRNSGEIQLGDPQVTTTLPLPDISTADVSIRVPARNIADTTQNVSLVAEFEGVSLRLPISIKPGTKEIVLDKERFPQLHLLHPRLWWPNGYGSPDLYHLKLHIESAGIVEDSRTVTFGIREVSYELSLFDAAGRLDRVEALPQRTMAKKFNPVLVNHEALRQTEGGWAATIDPRAEATDSILPVKNEPGMTDLVIKVNGVRIAARGGNWGLDDAMKRVTRDRLEPYFRLHREANLNIIRNWVGQNTEEVFYQLADEYGLMVWNDFWESTQNYNAEADDTKLFLDNARDTVQRFRNHPSIVLWCGRNEGVPQPVLNRGLIDIFAQEDGARLYLPSSIAINLRPSGPYSWTDPQLYFTRSNRGFSVELGISSFPTREAFMSSMPTADQWPISDNWAYHDWHQQAGGDTHELMKEMERQFGPSTSLNEFERRIQMFNLVDHQAIFEGFYQHLWRPNSGRMIWMTHPSWPSVMWQMYSSDYDTQASFYAIRRANAPLHVQMDPSDGTIAIVNTTRTEENGLHVLAAAYSLSNQRLAQLSKVLHADSDATTEAGQLDLPAIFKNADVALIRLELRDANEALLADNFYWLGPKSASYRKLLDLPENTLAVQTRELAAETHETAKERVITVTLSNHQSTAALAIKATLERGDGSRVLPAYYSDNYVSLLPGESRTVSIHFSNVPPDSTGLKIGVRGWNVRESTVAVTSTVQLNSKAGAR
;
A
#
# COMPACT_ATOMS: atom_id res chain seq x y z
N MET A 1 33.60 -32.51 -9.23
CA MET A 1 35.06 -32.75 -9.16
C MET A 1 35.75 -31.39 -8.98
N LEU A 2 36.70 -31.35 -8.04
CA LEU A 2 37.72 -30.31 -7.78
C LEU A 2 37.29 -28.95 -7.21
N ARG A 3 37.18 -28.94 -5.88
CA ARG A 3 37.48 -27.82 -4.97
C ARG A 3 39.00 -27.58 -4.87
N HIS A 4 39.35 -26.37 -4.42
CA HIS A 4 40.61 -25.88 -3.83
C HIS A 4 41.65 -25.26 -4.77
N ARG A 5 41.88 -23.94 -4.61
CA ARG A 5 43.06 -23.33 -3.96
C ARG A 5 43.04 -21.82 -4.24
N TYR A 6 43.17 -20.99 -3.20
CA TYR A 6 44.14 -19.89 -3.09
C TYR A 6 43.85 -19.14 -1.78
N LEU A 7 44.49 -19.65 -0.72
CA LEU A 7 44.83 -18.91 0.49
C LEU A 7 46.34 -18.61 0.39
N ALA A 8 46.75 -17.51 1.02
CA ALA A 8 48.12 -16.97 1.15
C ALA A 8 48.60 -16.07 0.00
N THR A 9 48.67 -14.75 0.24
CA THR A 9 49.87 -14.11 0.82
C THR A 9 49.63 -12.59 0.90
N ILE A 10 49.12 -12.11 2.04
CA ILE A 10 49.24 -10.68 2.39
C ILE A 10 50.62 -10.52 3.03
N VAL A 11 51.59 -10.10 2.24
CA VAL A 11 52.78 -9.42 2.77
C VAL A 11 52.43 -7.93 2.76
N ALA A 12 52.09 -7.42 3.94
CA ALA A 12 51.95 -6.00 4.18
C ALA A 12 53.32 -5.33 3.92
N PHE A 13 53.41 -4.56 2.83
CA PHE A 13 54.33 -3.43 2.82
C PHE A 13 53.67 -2.34 3.67
N VAL A 14 54.00 -2.33 4.96
CA VAL A 14 53.83 -1.16 5.80
C VAL A 14 54.83 -0.12 5.29
N THR A 15 54.38 0.79 4.43
CA THR A 15 55.05 2.09 4.33
C THR A 15 54.84 2.80 5.66
N PRO A 16 55.90 3.27 6.34
CA PRO A 16 55.74 3.94 7.61
C PRO A 16 55.02 5.26 7.38
N PHE A 17 53.87 5.43 8.05
CA PHE A 17 53.30 6.74 8.32
C PHE A 17 54.39 7.59 8.97
N ALA A 18 54.49 8.86 8.59
CA ALA A 18 55.32 9.81 9.32
C ALA A 18 54.71 9.99 10.72
N GLN A 19 55.23 9.24 11.69
CA GLN A 19 55.10 9.61 13.09
C GLN A 19 55.68 11.03 13.22
N VAL A 20 54.98 11.91 13.94
CA VAL A 20 55.63 13.08 14.54
C VAL A 20 56.85 12.53 15.28
N THR A 21 58.06 12.89 14.82
CA THR A 21 59.30 12.33 15.37
C THR A 21 59.54 12.90 16.76
N TYR A 22 59.06 12.18 17.77
CA TYR A 22 59.47 12.40 19.16
C TYR A 22 60.93 11.97 19.34
N ALA A 23 61.67 12.70 20.16
CA ALA A 23 63.00 12.30 20.60
C ALA A 23 62.96 10.88 21.18
N GLN A 24 64.00 10.08 20.88
CA GLN A 24 64.12 8.62 20.99
C GLN A 24 63.94 7.96 22.39
N THR A 25 63.09 8.44 23.30
CA THR A 25 62.94 7.83 24.64
C THR A 25 61.53 7.71 25.20
N GLN A 26 60.46 8.00 24.46
CA GLN A 26 59.08 7.80 24.93
C GLN A 26 58.22 7.07 23.89
N THR A 27 57.36 6.17 24.36
CA THR A 27 56.30 5.58 23.55
C THR A 27 55.42 6.72 23.02
N PRO A 28 55.18 6.80 21.68
CA PRO A 28 54.39 7.90 21.13
C PRO A 28 52.97 7.88 21.72
N PRO A 29 52.37 9.06 21.99
CA PRO A 29 51.04 9.13 22.54
C PRO A 29 50.01 8.45 21.62
N PRO A 30 48.94 7.84 22.17
CA PRO A 30 47.85 7.28 21.38
C PRO A 30 47.31 8.28 20.35
N GLN A 31 47.21 7.87 19.09
CA GLN A 31 46.71 8.67 17.97
C GLN A 31 45.65 7.89 17.19
N VAL A 32 44.63 8.60 16.70
CA VAL A 32 43.58 8.06 15.83
C VAL A 32 43.44 8.89 14.55
N GLY A 33 42.93 8.24 13.50
CA GLY A 33 42.72 8.88 12.19
C GLY A 33 43.95 8.87 11.26
N PRO A 34 43.87 9.57 10.10
CA PRO A 34 42.75 10.40 9.71
C PRO A 34 41.50 9.58 9.35
N TYR A 35 40.35 9.95 9.92
CA TYR A 35 39.04 9.49 9.49
C TYR A 35 38.59 10.37 8.33
N LEU A 36 38.38 9.76 7.17
CA LEU A 36 38.01 10.44 5.93
C LEU A 36 36.49 10.40 5.74
N ALA A 37 35.83 11.55 5.71
CA ALA A 37 34.39 11.66 5.54
C ALA A 37 33.99 12.68 4.47
N HIS A 38 33.02 12.32 3.64
CA HIS A 38 32.34 13.23 2.71
C HIS A 38 30.95 13.50 3.28
N ILE A 39 30.71 14.74 3.70
CA ILE A 39 29.46 15.15 4.33
C ILE A 39 28.59 15.81 3.26
N LEU A 40 27.55 15.09 2.84
CA LEU A 40 26.45 15.63 2.09
C LEU A 40 25.43 16.26 3.07
N PRO A 41 24.98 17.50 2.85
CA PRO A 41 24.10 18.22 3.78
C PRO A 41 22.81 17.48 4.15
N GLY A 42 22.24 16.71 3.21
CA GLY A 42 21.01 15.95 3.44
C GLY A 42 21.20 14.60 4.17
N GLY A 43 22.44 14.14 4.37
CA GLY A 43 22.76 12.84 4.97
C GLY A 43 22.75 12.84 6.51
N PRO A 44 22.68 11.66 7.16
CA PRO A 44 22.75 11.53 8.62
C PRO A 44 24.14 11.86 9.18
N ALA A 45 24.29 12.07 10.49
CA ALA A 45 25.60 12.22 11.13
C ALA A 45 26.47 10.95 11.01
N LEU A 46 27.79 11.12 10.83
CA LEU A 46 28.74 9.99 10.85
C LEU A 46 29.36 9.84 12.23
N SER A 47 29.01 8.77 12.94
CA SER A 47 29.59 8.45 14.26
C SER A 47 30.57 7.28 14.17
N LYS A 48 31.70 7.40 14.88
CA LYS A 48 32.77 6.40 14.98
C LYS A 48 33.14 6.16 16.43
N GLN A 49 33.27 4.90 16.83
CA GLN A 49 33.94 4.53 18.07
C GLN A 49 35.46 4.60 17.84
N MET A 50 36.15 5.36 18.69
CA MET A 50 37.59 5.48 18.68
C MET A 50 38.21 4.28 19.44
N PRO A 51 39.29 3.68 18.92
CA PRO A 51 39.88 2.48 19.51
C PRO A 51 40.66 2.72 20.81
N VAL A 52 40.94 4.00 21.13
CA VAL A 52 41.72 4.44 22.29
C VAL A 52 41.17 5.77 22.81
N ASP A 53 41.37 6.04 24.10
CA ASP A 53 40.96 7.29 24.73
C ASP A 53 41.94 8.41 24.41
N ILE A 54 41.44 9.43 23.70
CA ILE A 54 42.23 10.60 23.29
C ILE A 54 42.08 11.77 24.27
N VAL A 55 40.86 12.03 24.73
CA VAL A 55 40.55 13.14 25.64
C VAL A 55 41.11 12.81 27.01
N GLN A 56 42.12 13.57 27.45
CA GLN A 56 42.80 13.36 28.73
C GLN A 56 42.97 14.67 29.51
N PRO A 57 42.95 14.65 30.85
CA PRO A 57 43.12 15.86 31.67
C PRO A 57 44.45 16.58 31.45
N LYS A 58 45.51 15.84 31.06
CA LYS A 58 46.86 16.37 30.80
C LYS A 58 47.00 17.10 29.46
N GLY A 59 45.98 17.03 28.62
CA GLY A 59 45.97 17.67 27.31
C GLY A 59 45.78 16.69 26.16
N TRP A 60 45.19 17.21 25.09
CA TRP A 60 44.89 16.48 23.87
C TRP A 60 44.83 17.45 22.69
N THR A 61 44.99 16.93 21.48
CA THR A 61 44.87 17.71 20.25
C THR A 61 43.96 16.99 19.29
N GLU A 62 43.01 17.71 18.71
CA GLU A 62 42.24 17.24 17.57
C GLU A 62 42.43 18.19 16.39
N TRP A 63 42.32 17.66 15.19
CA TRP A 63 42.40 18.47 13.99
C TRP A 63 41.51 17.91 12.89
N ALA A 64 40.95 18.81 12.09
CA ALA A 64 40.25 18.51 10.87
C ALA A 64 40.92 19.24 9.72
N TRP A 65 41.36 18.48 8.73
CA TRP A 65 41.50 19.04 7.39
C TRP A 65 40.12 19.11 6.76
N VAL A 66 39.74 20.26 6.23
CA VAL A 66 38.44 20.47 5.60
C VAL A 66 38.58 21.03 4.19
N GLN A 67 37.79 20.49 3.27
CA GLN A 67 37.56 21.06 1.95
C GLN A 67 36.09 21.42 1.85
N LEU A 68 35.80 22.72 1.86
CA LEU A 68 34.45 23.25 1.89
C LEU A 68 33.85 23.25 0.47
N GLU A 69 32.59 22.87 0.34
CA GLU A 69 31.79 23.29 -0.82
C GLU A 69 31.29 24.75 -0.62
N PRO A 70 30.83 25.45 -1.66
CA PRO A 70 30.36 26.83 -1.53
C PRO A 70 29.18 26.95 -0.54
N LEU A 71 29.45 27.42 0.67
CA LEU A 71 28.45 27.60 1.73
C LEU A 71 27.64 28.89 1.54
N ALA A 72 26.39 28.86 2.02
CA ALA A 72 25.60 30.07 2.17
C ALA A 72 26.25 30.99 3.24
N PRO A 73 26.48 32.29 2.96
CA PRO A 73 27.42 33.15 3.71
C PRO A 73 27.01 33.56 5.14
N LEU A 74 25.97 32.97 5.75
CA LEU A 74 25.37 33.46 6.99
C LEU A 74 25.13 32.38 8.08
N GLN A 75 25.75 31.21 7.99
CA GLN A 75 25.38 30.07 8.85
C GLN A 75 26.55 29.50 9.65
N THR A 76 26.25 28.99 10.85
CA THR A 76 27.17 28.20 11.68
C THR A 76 26.97 26.72 11.40
N ALA A 77 28.05 26.01 11.09
CA ALA A 77 28.06 24.56 10.88
C ALA A 77 29.08 23.90 11.80
N THR A 78 28.69 22.80 12.46
CA THR A 78 29.65 21.97 13.19
C THR A 78 30.34 21.03 12.21
N ILE A 79 31.67 21.04 12.21
CA ILE A 79 32.51 20.22 11.33
C ILE A 79 32.67 18.82 11.93
N ALA A 80 33.15 18.74 13.16
CA ALA A 80 33.44 17.49 13.85
C ALA A 80 33.52 17.73 15.36
N GLY A 81 33.34 16.68 16.16
CA GLY A 81 33.62 16.74 17.58
C GLY A 81 33.73 15.36 18.22
N ILE A 82 34.62 15.25 19.19
CA ILE A 82 34.68 14.10 20.10
C ILE A 82 33.50 14.20 21.08
N GLY A 83 32.62 13.21 21.05
CA GLY A 83 31.35 13.15 21.76
C GLY A 83 30.15 12.92 20.84
N LYS A 84 28.95 13.00 21.44
CA LYS A 84 27.66 12.94 20.74
C LYS A 84 26.89 14.25 20.96
N PRO A 85 26.18 14.78 19.95
CA PRO A 85 25.38 15.99 20.11
C PRO A 85 24.44 15.97 21.33
N ALA A 86 23.77 14.83 21.56
CA ALA A 86 22.80 14.67 22.65
C ALA A 86 23.41 14.73 24.07
N ASN A 87 24.70 14.42 24.22
CA ASN A 87 25.42 14.41 25.50
C ASN A 87 26.39 15.59 25.63
N GLY A 88 26.42 16.46 24.62
CA GLY A 88 27.45 17.48 24.46
C GLY A 88 28.72 16.94 23.79
N PHE A 89 29.40 17.83 23.08
CA PHE A 89 30.75 17.61 22.57
C PHE A 89 31.76 18.17 23.56
N VAL A 90 32.97 17.59 23.59
CA VAL A 90 34.06 18.09 24.45
C VAL A 90 34.53 19.48 23.98
N ALA A 91 34.82 19.63 22.68
CA ALA A 91 35.26 20.90 22.10
C ALA A 91 35.09 20.91 20.56
N PRO A 92 33.85 20.91 20.03
CA PRO A 92 33.63 20.68 18.61
C PRO A 92 34.24 21.79 17.74
N LEU A 93 34.83 21.38 16.62
CA LEU A 93 35.29 22.27 15.55
C LEU A 93 34.10 22.78 14.74
N LEU A 94 34.07 24.07 14.47
CA LEU A 94 32.97 24.79 13.85
C LEU A 94 33.45 25.60 12.63
N LEU A 95 32.48 25.97 11.82
CA LEU A 95 32.61 27.02 10.82
C LEU A 95 31.48 28.05 11.04
N THR A 96 31.82 29.31 11.29
CA THR A 96 30.88 30.41 11.56
C THR A 96 30.97 31.43 10.43
N ALA A 97 29.96 31.51 9.55
CA ALA A 97 30.00 32.42 8.39
C ALA A 97 31.29 32.33 7.55
N GLY A 98 31.86 31.12 7.43
CA GLY A 98 33.10 30.84 6.71
C GLY A 98 34.39 30.98 7.54
N HIS A 99 34.31 31.40 8.80
CA HIS A 99 35.42 31.47 9.73
C HIS A 99 35.59 30.17 10.51
N ALA A 100 36.82 29.70 10.67
CA ALA A 100 37.09 28.54 11.52
C ALA A 100 36.93 28.89 13.00
N ALA A 101 36.27 28.01 13.77
CA ALA A 101 36.02 28.24 15.18
C ALA A 101 36.05 26.94 16.01
N VAL A 102 36.12 27.07 17.32
CA VAL A 102 35.95 25.97 18.28
C VAL A 102 35.06 26.41 19.44
N ARG A 103 34.22 25.50 19.96
CA ARG A 103 33.30 25.77 21.07
C ARG A 103 33.78 25.08 22.34
N ALA A 104 33.90 25.82 23.44
CA ALA A 104 34.21 25.23 24.75
C ALA A 104 32.98 24.51 25.34
N THR A 105 33.19 23.67 26.36
CA THR A 105 32.13 23.03 27.17
C THR A 105 31.14 24.02 27.77
N SER A 106 31.56 25.26 28.05
CA SER A 106 30.70 26.36 28.52
C SER A 106 29.78 26.96 27.44
N GLY A 107 29.94 26.58 26.17
CA GLY A 107 29.25 27.15 25.02
C GLY A 107 29.93 28.38 24.40
N LYS A 108 31.00 28.91 25.02
CA LYS A 108 31.79 30.01 24.44
C LYS A 108 32.47 29.58 23.14
N ILE A 109 32.46 30.45 22.14
CA ILE A 109 33.08 30.23 20.82
C ILE A 109 34.33 31.09 20.70
N CYS A 110 35.39 30.49 20.19
CA CYS A 110 36.65 31.12 19.82
C CYS A 110 36.81 30.97 18.30
N GLU A 111 37.05 32.05 17.57
CA GLU A 111 36.94 32.11 16.11
C GLU A 111 38.15 32.84 15.49
N ASP A 112 38.59 32.38 14.32
CA ASP A 112 39.59 33.04 13.48
C ASP A 112 38.93 34.12 12.58
N PRO A 113 39.48 35.34 12.50
CA PRO A 113 38.87 36.42 11.73
C PRO A 113 38.97 36.25 10.20
N SER A 114 39.66 35.23 9.70
CA SER A 114 39.84 34.96 8.27
C SER A 114 38.74 34.05 7.75
N VAL A 115 38.25 34.34 6.54
CA VAL A 115 37.28 33.48 5.85
C VAL A 115 38.04 32.40 5.08
N LEU A 116 37.69 31.14 5.30
CA LEU A 116 38.25 30.01 4.57
C LEU A 116 37.81 30.03 3.10
N THR A 117 38.70 29.63 2.21
CA THR A 117 38.42 29.61 0.77
C THR A 117 37.74 28.30 0.36
N PRO A 118 36.57 28.33 -0.30
CA PRO A 118 35.92 27.11 -0.79
C PRO A 118 36.81 26.32 -1.75
N SER A 119 36.59 25.00 -1.79
CA SER A 119 37.30 24.02 -2.62
C SER A 119 38.81 23.87 -2.34
N ALA A 120 39.39 24.68 -1.47
CA ALA A 120 40.74 24.51 -0.94
C ALA A 120 40.74 23.67 0.35
N TRP A 121 41.85 22.99 0.64
CA TRP A 121 42.03 22.29 1.92
C TRP A 121 42.58 23.26 2.97
N HIS A 122 41.91 23.33 4.11
CA HIS A 122 42.30 24.11 5.28
C HIS A 122 42.50 23.19 6.49
N LEU A 123 43.47 23.49 7.35
CA LEU A 123 43.68 22.80 8.62
C LEU A 123 43.06 23.60 9.76
N ILE A 124 42.17 22.98 10.53
CA ILE A 124 41.62 23.53 11.76
C ILE A 124 42.01 22.59 12.90
N ALA A 125 42.71 23.09 13.91
CA ALA A 125 43.15 22.29 15.06
C ALA A 125 42.72 22.94 16.37
N SER A 126 42.25 22.12 17.32
CA SER A 126 42.04 22.53 18.71
C SER A 126 43.02 21.80 19.62
N VAL A 127 43.67 22.54 20.50
CA VAL A 127 44.67 22.01 21.44
C VAL A 127 44.24 22.36 22.85
N TYR A 128 43.97 21.34 23.67
CA TYR A 128 43.67 21.51 25.09
C TYR A 128 44.91 21.27 25.94
N HIS A 129 45.24 22.20 26.83
CA HIS A 129 46.30 22.07 27.86
C HIS A 129 46.08 23.09 28.97
N ASP A 130 46.47 22.75 30.21
CA ASP A 130 46.45 23.68 31.35
C ASP A 130 45.13 24.49 31.49
N GLU A 131 43.97 23.83 31.33
CA GLU A 131 42.63 24.45 31.36
C GLU A 131 42.40 25.55 30.29
N LYS A 132 43.18 25.51 29.20
CA LYS A 132 43.05 26.34 28.02
C LYS A 132 42.76 25.50 26.79
N LEU A 133 41.98 26.08 25.88
CA LEU A 133 41.72 25.56 24.55
C LEU A 133 42.20 26.58 23.53
N ASP A 134 43.22 26.20 22.75
CA ASP A 134 43.77 27.00 21.67
C ASP A 134 43.20 26.54 20.32
N LEU A 135 42.82 27.50 19.48
CA LEU A 135 42.46 27.28 18.08
C LEU A 135 43.64 27.66 17.20
N LEU A 136 44.02 26.77 16.29
CA LEU A 136 44.99 27.04 15.23
C LEU A 136 44.35 26.80 13.87
N VAL A 137 44.62 27.69 12.92
CA VAL A 137 44.09 27.62 11.54
C VAL A 137 45.26 27.73 10.57
N ASP A 138 45.35 26.78 9.64
CA ASP A 138 46.42 26.70 8.63
C ASP A 138 47.84 26.79 9.21
N GLY A 139 48.03 26.21 10.41
CA GLY A 139 49.30 26.18 11.12
C GLY A 139 49.56 27.35 12.06
N GLU A 140 48.77 28.41 12.03
CA GLU A 140 48.99 29.62 12.83
C GLU A 140 47.99 29.72 13.99
N PRO A 141 48.41 30.22 15.18
CA PRO A 141 47.48 30.48 16.28
C PRO A 141 46.43 31.53 15.91
N ALA A 142 45.16 31.19 16.07
CA ALA A 142 44.03 32.06 15.80
C ALA A 142 43.51 32.74 17.06
N CYS A 143 43.16 31.94 18.08
CA CYS A 143 42.60 32.43 19.32
C CYS A 143 42.79 31.41 20.46
N SER A 144 42.58 31.84 21.71
CA SER A 144 42.71 31.01 22.92
C SER A 144 41.64 31.39 23.93
N MET A 145 41.09 30.40 24.64
CA MET A 145 40.13 30.62 25.71
C MET A 145 40.29 29.62 26.86
N SER A 146 39.81 29.97 28.05
CA SER A 146 39.72 29.03 29.17
C SER A 146 38.61 28.01 28.94
N MET A 147 38.88 26.74 29.25
CA MET A 147 37.91 25.66 29.19
C MET A 147 38.13 24.69 30.37
N GLU A 148 37.06 24.36 31.08
CA GLU A 148 37.09 23.30 32.09
C GLU A 148 37.12 21.93 31.40
N PHE A 149 37.86 20.98 31.98
CA PHE A 149 37.92 19.60 31.48
C PHE A 149 36.51 18.96 31.51
N GLY A 150 36.04 18.53 30.35
CA GLY A 150 34.74 17.88 30.17
C GLY A 150 34.76 16.37 30.47
N GLN A 151 33.62 15.69 30.29
CA GLN A 151 33.54 14.23 30.45
C GLN A 151 34.31 13.49 29.34
N ASP A 152 34.94 12.37 29.70
CA ASP A 152 35.60 11.47 28.76
C ASP A 152 34.59 10.88 27.76
N SER A 153 34.93 10.91 26.47
CA SER A 153 34.19 10.23 25.42
C SER A 153 35.14 9.54 24.46
N ASN A 154 34.83 8.31 24.11
CA ASN A 154 35.54 7.51 23.12
C ASN A 154 34.81 7.48 21.77
N GLU A 155 33.87 8.39 21.53
CA GLU A 155 33.09 8.47 20.30
C GLU A 155 33.40 9.77 19.55
N LEU A 156 33.45 9.72 18.23
CA LEU A 156 33.68 10.84 17.34
C LEU A 156 32.46 11.00 16.43
N THR A 157 31.98 12.22 16.27
CA THR A 157 30.94 12.56 15.27
C THR A 157 31.50 13.53 14.23
N LEU A 158 31.38 13.16 12.95
CA LEU A 158 31.78 13.97 11.79
C LEU A 158 30.53 14.53 11.10
N GLY A 159 30.54 15.84 10.88
CA GLY A 159 29.42 16.64 10.41
C GLY A 159 28.14 16.30 11.17
N PRO A 160 27.94 16.68 12.42
CA PRO A 160 26.73 16.33 13.17
C PRO A 160 25.48 17.06 12.66
N THR A 161 24.31 16.46 12.91
CA THR A 161 23.01 17.07 12.64
C THR A 161 22.88 18.41 13.41
N PRO A 162 22.42 19.49 12.76
CA PRO A 162 22.24 20.78 13.42
C PRO A 162 21.33 20.65 14.64
N VAL A 163 21.72 21.25 15.76
CA VAL A 163 20.94 21.22 17.00
C VAL A 163 19.93 22.37 17.10
N SER A 164 19.98 23.33 16.17
CA SER A 164 19.00 24.41 16.06
C SER A 164 18.73 24.79 14.60
N VAL A 165 17.60 25.46 14.36
CA VAL A 165 17.21 25.97 13.03
C VAL A 165 18.11 27.10 12.50
N GLN A 166 19.01 27.63 13.33
CA GLN A 166 19.96 28.68 12.97
C GLN A 166 21.33 28.11 12.53
N GLU A 167 21.57 26.83 12.82
CA GLU A 167 22.75 26.09 12.36
C GLU A 167 22.44 25.36 11.06
N THR A 168 23.46 25.11 10.25
CA THR A 168 23.35 24.25 9.08
C THR A 168 24.37 23.13 9.09
N ARG A 169 24.13 22.15 8.22
CA ARG A 169 25.01 21.01 8.10
C ARG A 169 26.29 21.44 7.40
N PHE A 170 27.44 20.95 7.89
CA PHE A 170 28.68 21.08 7.16
C PHE A 170 28.56 20.41 5.78
N ASP A 171 29.08 21.07 4.75
CA ASP A 171 29.08 20.59 3.37
C ASP A 171 30.51 20.50 2.85
N GLY A 172 30.93 19.29 2.49
CA GLY A 172 32.25 19.03 1.94
C GLY A 172 32.98 17.87 2.61
N LYS A 173 34.32 17.87 2.52
CA LYS A 173 35.16 16.75 2.95
C LYS A 173 35.92 17.06 4.22
N ILE A 174 36.06 16.04 5.07
CA ILE A 174 36.77 16.09 6.35
C ILE A 174 37.82 14.98 6.39
N ALA A 175 39.04 15.29 6.79
CA ALA A 175 40.03 14.33 7.25
C ALA A 175 40.40 14.66 8.70
N PHE A 176 39.80 13.92 9.64
CA PHE A 176 39.87 14.20 11.08
C PHE A 176 40.88 13.29 11.78
N GLY A 177 41.80 13.86 12.56
CA GLY A 177 42.71 13.13 13.43
C GLY A 177 42.68 13.67 14.84
N ALA A 178 43.09 12.84 15.80
CA ALA A 178 43.24 13.27 17.19
C ALA A 178 44.36 12.48 17.88
N ILE A 179 45.02 13.10 18.86
CA ILE A 179 46.15 12.53 19.61
C ILE A 179 46.06 12.89 21.09
N ALA A 180 46.39 11.93 21.95
CA ALA A 180 46.46 12.09 23.39
C ALA A 180 47.73 12.87 23.78
N GLY A 181 47.69 14.18 23.61
CA GLY A 181 48.73 15.12 24.00
C GLY A 181 48.52 16.49 23.37
N ALA A 182 48.99 17.55 24.03
CA ALA A 182 48.93 18.91 23.52
C ALA A 182 50.12 19.17 22.57
N LEU A 183 49.85 19.24 21.26
CA LEU A 183 50.85 19.55 20.25
C LEU A 183 51.22 21.03 20.29
N GLY A 184 52.51 21.34 20.17
CA GLY A 184 52.99 22.71 20.04
C GLY A 184 52.70 23.31 18.67
N THR A 185 52.72 24.64 18.57
CA THR A 185 52.47 25.36 17.30
C THR A 185 53.37 24.88 16.15
N ASP A 186 54.65 24.58 16.40
CA ASP A 186 55.57 24.11 15.35
C ASP A 186 55.21 22.69 14.84
N GLU A 187 54.63 21.85 15.68
CA GLU A 187 54.11 20.53 15.28
C GLU A 187 52.85 20.69 14.41
N ILE A 188 51.97 21.64 14.75
CA ILE A 188 50.79 21.97 13.94
C ILE A 188 51.18 22.60 12.59
N ARG A 189 52.18 23.51 12.56
CA ARG A 189 52.76 24.02 11.29
C ARG A 189 53.35 22.90 10.45
N THR A 190 53.96 21.90 11.11
CA THR A 190 54.47 20.72 10.43
C THR A 190 53.32 19.92 9.83
N LEU A 191 52.24 19.67 10.57
CA LEU A 191 51.01 19.06 10.04
C LEU A 191 50.48 19.82 8.82
N TYR A 192 50.36 21.15 8.89
CA TYR A 192 49.92 22.00 7.79
C TYR A 192 50.79 21.84 6.52
N ARG A 193 52.11 21.90 6.66
CA ARG A 193 53.04 21.74 5.51
C ARG A 193 52.96 20.37 4.84
N HIS A 194 52.59 19.34 5.60
CA HIS A 194 52.45 17.97 5.10
C HIS A 194 51.10 17.73 4.39
N GLY A 195 50.16 18.66 4.50
CA GLY A 195 48.83 18.53 3.91
C GLY A 195 47.95 17.47 4.59
N PRO A 196 46.74 17.22 4.05
CA PRO A 196 45.77 16.29 4.63
C PRO A 196 46.16 14.81 4.60
N GLN A 197 47.28 14.45 3.96
CA GLN A 197 47.83 13.08 3.93
C GLN A 197 46.79 12.01 3.52
N LEU A 198 45.98 12.31 2.50
CA LEU A 198 44.79 11.52 2.12
C LEU A 198 45.10 10.08 1.61
N GLY A 199 46.34 9.81 1.19
CA GLY A 199 46.76 8.50 0.66
C GLY A 199 45.84 7.97 -0.46
N ALA A 200 45.72 6.65 -0.57
CA ALA A 200 44.69 5.97 -1.39
C ALA A 200 43.37 5.74 -0.59
N GLY A 201 43.15 6.48 0.49
CA GLY A 201 41.99 6.31 1.36
C GLY A 201 40.68 6.72 0.65
N VAL A 202 39.61 5.97 0.90
CA VAL A 202 38.27 6.27 0.38
C VAL A 202 37.50 7.08 1.43
N PHE A 203 36.97 8.24 1.04
CA PHE A 203 36.08 9.03 1.90
C PHE A 203 34.80 8.24 2.16
N GLU A 204 34.40 8.09 3.42
CA GLU A 204 33.09 7.57 3.76
C GLU A 204 32.05 8.66 3.58
N GLU A 205 31.09 8.43 2.70
CA GLU A 205 29.96 9.33 2.53
C GLU A 205 28.91 9.09 3.61
N ASN A 206 28.36 10.17 4.17
CA ASN A 206 27.36 10.10 5.23
C ASN A 206 25.98 9.64 4.71
N ALA A 207 25.59 10.03 3.50
CA ALA A 207 24.36 9.59 2.84
C ALA A 207 24.61 8.31 2.02
N LYS A 208 24.58 7.16 2.70
CA LYS A 208 24.84 5.85 2.06
C LYS A 208 23.82 5.55 0.98
N SER A 209 24.28 4.87 -0.08
CA SER A 209 23.41 4.33 -1.13
C SER A 209 22.59 3.14 -0.63
N TRP A 210 21.51 2.79 -1.33
CA TRP A 210 20.70 1.63 -0.93
C TRP A 210 21.52 0.33 -0.97
N HIS A 211 21.32 -0.52 0.03
CA HIS A 211 22.07 -1.76 0.19
C HIS A 211 21.45 -2.90 -0.62
N LEU A 212 22.27 -3.87 -1.02
CA LEU A 212 21.80 -5.06 -1.71
C LEU A 212 21.22 -6.09 -0.73
N GLN A 213 20.36 -6.98 -1.23
CA GLN A 213 19.91 -8.15 -0.49
C GLN A 213 21.12 -9.05 -0.15
N THR A 214 21.17 -9.52 1.09
CA THR A 214 22.24 -10.39 1.62
C THR A 214 21.73 -11.68 2.26
N LYS A 215 20.41 -11.80 2.43
CA LYS A 215 19.73 -12.95 3.04
C LYS A 215 18.48 -13.29 2.24
N GLN A 216 18.12 -14.57 2.22
CA GLN A 216 16.93 -15.10 1.55
C GLN A 216 16.41 -16.31 2.33
N GLN A 217 15.09 -16.43 2.43
CA GLN A 217 14.34 -17.54 2.95
C GLN A 217 13.67 -18.26 1.77
N LEU A 218 13.89 -19.57 1.68
CA LEU A 218 13.37 -20.43 0.60
C LEU A 218 12.18 -21.29 1.07
N GLY A 219 11.64 -21.00 2.25
CA GLY A 219 10.55 -21.76 2.84
C GLY A 219 11.02 -23.12 3.38
N TYR A 220 10.08 -24.06 3.50
CA TYR A 220 10.31 -25.36 4.13
C TYR A 220 11.05 -26.32 3.18
N ILE A 221 12.08 -26.99 3.68
CA ILE A 221 12.85 -28.02 2.94
C ILE A 221 12.37 -29.45 3.19
N ALA A 222 11.47 -29.62 4.17
CA ALA A 222 10.83 -30.89 4.52
C ALA A 222 9.42 -30.60 5.06
N PRO A 223 8.48 -31.56 4.99
CA PRO A 223 7.16 -31.40 5.59
C PRO A 223 7.22 -31.08 7.08
N GLN A 224 6.28 -30.26 7.53
CA GLN A 224 6.09 -29.93 8.93
C GLN A 224 5.89 -31.19 9.80
N PRO A 225 6.46 -31.24 11.02
CA PRO A 225 6.25 -32.35 11.94
C PRO A 225 4.76 -32.60 12.23
N PRO A 226 4.28 -33.86 12.29
CA PRO A 226 2.87 -34.15 12.50
C PRO A 226 2.25 -33.53 13.75
N GLU A 227 3.03 -33.35 14.82
CA GLU A 227 2.61 -32.73 16.07
C GLU A 227 2.37 -31.21 15.96
N MET A 228 2.90 -30.57 14.91
CA MET A 228 2.68 -29.15 14.64
C MET A 228 1.52 -28.92 13.68
N MET A 229 0.99 -29.97 13.04
CA MET A 229 -0.14 -29.86 12.12
C MET A 229 -1.42 -29.50 12.89
N PRO A 230 -2.31 -28.68 12.29
CA PRO A 230 -3.59 -28.36 12.90
C PRO A 230 -4.49 -29.60 13.05
N HIS A 231 -5.20 -29.67 14.18
CA HIS A 231 -6.16 -30.74 14.47
C HIS A 231 -7.58 -30.18 14.61
N GLY A 232 -8.57 -30.88 14.05
CA GLY A 232 -9.97 -30.45 14.05
C GLY A 232 -10.95 -31.61 13.93
N SER A 233 -12.22 -31.32 14.19
CA SER A 233 -13.23 -32.34 14.49
C SER A 233 -14.08 -32.78 13.29
N LEU A 234 -14.11 -32.02 12.19
CA LEU A 234 -15.05 -32.23 11.08
C LEU A 234 -14.49 -31.75 9.72
N HIS A 235 -14.69 -32.58 8.69
CA HIS A 235 -14.59 -32.17 7.29
C HIS A 235 -15.98 -32.24 6.64
N LEU A 236 -16.35 -31.21 5.88
CA LEU A 236 -17.60 -31.24 5.12
C LEU A 236 -17.48 -32.20 3.94
N ALA A 237 -18.60 -32.81 3.55
CA ALA A 237 -18.66 -33.53 2.28
C ALA A 237 -18.59 -32.52 1.11
N PRO A 238 -17.91 -32.86 0.00
CA PRO A 238 -17.97 -32.05 -1.22
C PRO A 238 -19.40 -31.84 -1.70
N VAL A 239 -19.69 -30.62 -2.19
CA VAL A 239 -21.00 -30.27 -2.76
C VAL A 239 -20.80 -29.78 -4.18
N GLU A 240 -21.35 -30.51 -5.15
CA GLU A 240 -21.31 -30.12 -6.56
C GLU A 240 -22.20 -28.89 -6.81
N ARG A 241 -21.64 -27.88 -7.48
CA ARG A 241 -22.38 -26.71 -7.94
C ARG A 241 -23.02 -26.98 -9.31
N PRO A 242 -24.23 -26.44 -9.57
CA PRO A 242 -24.87 -26.56 -10.87
C PRO A 242 -23.96 -26.08 -12.00
N VAL A 243 -23.92 -26.85 -13.09
CA VAL A 243 -23.20 -26.47 -14.31
C VAL A 243 -24.05 -25.49 -15.12
N PRO A 244 -23.59 -24.25 -15.39
CA PRO A 244 -24.29 -23.35 -16.29
C PRO A 244 -24.32 -23.95 -17.71
N ILE A 245 -25.51 -24.17 -18.28
CA ILE A 245 -25.66 -24.66 -19.65
C ILE A 245 -25.67 -23.45 -20.59
N ALA A 246 -24.52 -23.15 -21.20
CA ALA A 246 -24.45 -22.14 -22.25
C ALA A 246 -24.76 -22.75 -23.63
N LYS A 247 -25.66 -22.10 -24.38
CA LYS A 247 -26.01 -22.51 -25.76
C LYS A 247 -24.86 -22.34 -26.76
N SER A 248 -23.91 -21.45 -26.46
CA SER A 248 -22.73 -21.15 -27.28
C SER A 248 -21.51 -21.01 -26.38
N SER A 249 -20.36 -21.51 -26.84
CA SER A 249 -19.07 -21.30 -26.19
C SER A 249 -18.48 -19.90 -26.47
N LEU A 250 -18.95 -19.24 -27.54
CA LEU A 250 -18.55 -17.87 -27.89
C LEU A 250 -19.62 -16.87 -27.44
N LEU A 251 -19.18 -15.84 -26.72
CA LEU A 251 -19.93 -14.62 -26.43
C LEU A 251 -19.35 -13.49 -27.27
N ALA A 252 -20.21 -12.73 -27.97
CA ALA A 252 -19.76 -11.61 -28.80
C ALA A 252 -19.58 -10.36 -27.94
N GLU A 253 -18.45 -9.69 -28.12
CA GLU A 253 -18.13 -8.44 -27.43
C GLU A 253 -18.54 -7.22 -28.26
N PRO A 254 -18.82 -6.06 -27.62
CA PRO A 254 -19.20 -4.83 -28.31
C PRO A 254 -18.17 -4.32 -29.33
N ASP A 255 -16.90 -4.66 -29.14
CA ASP A 255 -15.79 -4.29 -30.03
C ASP A 255 -15.65 -5.21 -31.26
N GLY A 256 -16.54 -6.20 -31.41
CA GLY A 256 -16.55 -7.16 -32.50
C GLY A 256 -15.60 -8.35 -32.32
N SER A 257 -14.98 -8.50 -31.15
CA SER A 257 -14.30 -9.72 -30.73
C SER A 257 -15.28 -10.74 -30.12
N TRP A 258 -14.77 -11.92 -29.75
CA TRP A 258 -15.55 -12.95 -29.04
C TRP A 258 -14.78 -13.51 -27.87
N GLN A 259 -15.38 -13.52 -26.67
CA GLN A 259 -14.86 -14.29 -25.55
C GLN A 259 -15.25 -15.77 -25.71
N ILE A 260 -14.30 -16.68 -25.51
CA ILE A 260 -14.56 -18.12 -25.39
C ILE A 260 -14.93 -18.41 -23.93
N ALA A 261 -16.14 -18.03 -23.53
CA ALA A 261 -16.53 -17.90 -22.12
C ALA A 261 -17.23 -19.11 -21.51
N ALA A 262 -17.48 -20.17 -22.29
CA ALA A 262 -18.30 -21.28 -21.81
C ALA A 262 -17.93 -22.63 -22.43
N ASN A 263 -18.45 -23.70 -21.80
CA ASN A 263 -18.28 -25.10 -22.20
C ASN A 263 -16.85 -25.65 -22.14
N TRP A 264 -15.92 -24.94 -21.49
CA TRP A 264 -14.61 -25.47 -21.16
C TRP A 264 -14.71 -26.77 -20.36
N LYS A 265 -13.74 -27.65 -20.59
CA LYS A 265 -13.56 -28.91 -19.88
C LYS A 265 -12.14 -29.05 -19.38
N LEU A 266 -12.00 -29.72 -18.24
CA LEU A 266 -10.75 -30.00 -17.55
C LEU A 266 -10.52 -31.51 -17.46
N LEU A 267 -9.35 -31.97 -17.89
CA LEU A 267 -8.89 -33.31 -17.57
C LEU A 267 -8.31 -33.34 -16.16
N TYR A 268 -8.99 -34.07 -15.28
CA TYR A 268 -8.46 -34.48 -13.99
C TYR A 268 -8.79 -35.97 -13.79
N ASP A 269 -7.81 -36.83 -14.06
CA ASP A 269 -7.92 -38.27 -13.89
C ASP A 269 -6.56 -38.82 -13.44
N VAL A 270 -6.54 -39.48 -12.28
CA VAL A 270 -5.32 -40.09 -11.72
C VAL A 270 -4.82 -41.24 -12.61
N ALA A 271 -5.71 -41.92 -13.35
CA ALA A 271 -5.37 -43.00 -14.26
C ALA A 271 -4.88 -42.51 -15.63
N VAL A 272 -5.23 -41.28 -16.03
CA VAL A 272 -4.86 -40.69 -17.33
C VAL A 272 -4.16 -39.35 -17.07
N PRO A 273 -2.86 -39.36 -16.73
CA PRO A 273 -2.12 -38.13 -16.49
C PRO A 273 -2.04 -37.31 -17.78
N ALA A 274 -2.05 -35.98 -17.67
CA ALA A 274 -2.13 -35.09 -18.85
C ALA A 274 -0.98 -35.31 -19.85
N ASN A 275 0.21 -35.67 -19.37
CA ASN A 275 1.39 -35.96 -20.19
C ASN A 275 1.28 -37.28 -21.00
N SER A 276 0.29 -38.12 -20.73
CA SER A 276 0.00 -39.32 -21.54
C SER A 276 -0.74 -39.01 -22.85
N LEU A 277 -1.32 -37.81 -22.96
CA LEU A 277 -2.04 -37.34 -24.12
C LEU A 277 -1.21 -36.33 -24.93
N SER A 278 -1.32 -36.41 -26.26
CA SER A 278 -0.67 -35.45 -27.15
C SER A 278 -1.61 -34.29 -27.49
N GLY A 279 -1.12 -33.05 -27.43
CA GLY A 279 -1.86 -31.87 -27.86
C GLY A 279 -2.32 -31.91 -29.32
N LEU A 280 -1.59 -32.63 -30.18
CA LEU A 280 -1.98 -32.92 -31.57
C LEU A 280 -3.33 -33.67 -31.65
N VAL A 281 -3.61 -34.53 -30.68
CA VAL A 281 -4.83 -35.35 -30.64
C VAL A 281 -5.94 -34.62 -29.87
N VAL A 282 -5.63 -34.09 -28.69
CA VAL A 282 -6.61 -33.43 -27.80
C VAL A 282 -7.26 -32.22 -28.46
N SER A 283 -6.50 -31.43 -29.23
CA SER A 283 -7.02 -30.23 -29.92
C SER A 283 -7.77 -30.51 -31.22
N LYS A 284 -8.10 -31.76 -31.55
CA LYS A 284 -8.92 -32.07 -32.74
C LYS A 284 -10.42 -32.00 -32.39
N PRO A 285 -11.26 -31.38 -33.23
CA PRO A 285 -12.72 -31.48 -33.08
C PRO A 285 -13.20 -32.93 -33.05
N GLY A 286 -14.15 -33.26 -32.16
CA GLY A 286 -14.67 -34.61 -31.98
C GLY A 286 -13.79 -35.56 -31.16
N PHE A 287 -12.74 -35.06 -30.50
CA PHE A 287 -11.99 -35.84 -29.50
C PHE A 287 -12.91 -36.26 -28.35
N ASP A 288 -12.78 -37.50 -27.86
CA ASP A 288 -13.63 -38.02 -26.79
C ASP A 288 -13.20 -37.48 -25.42
N ASP A 289 -13.85 -36.39 -25.00
CA ASP A 289 -13.66 -35.72 -23.71
C ASP A 289 -14.91 -35.84 -22.82
N ARG A 290 -15.70 -36.92 -22.99
CA ARG A 290 -16.95 -37.12 -22.23
C ARG A 290 -16.72 -37.36 -20.74
N THR A 291 -15.56 -37.89 -20.36
CA THR A 291 -15.17 -38.12 -18.97
C THR A 291 -14.54 -36.89 -18.32
N TRP A 292 -14.29 -35.82 -19.07
CA TRP A 292 -13.65 -34.62 -18.55
C TRP A 292 -14.66 -33.78 -17.77
N LEU A 293 -14.16 -33.12 -16.73
CA LEU A 293 -14.96 -32.26 -15.87
C LEU A 293 -15.34 -30.98 -16.61
N ARG A 294 -16.50 -30.40 -16.31
CA ARG A 294 -16.82 -29.04 -16.75
C ARG A 294 -15.97 -28.05 -15.98
N ALA A 295 -15.18 -27.25 -16.69
CA ALA A 295 -14.28 -26.28 -16.08
C ALA A 295 -15.01 -24.96 -15.77
N THR A 296 -14.57 -24.29 -14.71
CA THR A 296 -14.91 -22.90 -14.42
C THR A 296 -13.89 -22.02 -15.13
N GLU A 297 -14.35 -21.13 -16.03
CA GLU A 297 -13.50 -20.18 -16.78
C GLU A 297 -14.19 -18.79 -16.78
N PRO A 298 -13.45 -17.71 -16.51
CA PRO A 298 -12.10 -17.70 -15.91
C PRO A 298 -12.06 -18.42 -14.54
N GLY A 299 -10.96 -19.10 -14.24
CA GLY A 299 -10.82 -19.84 -12.99
C GLY A 299 -9.61 -20.78 -12.94
N THR A 300 -9.40 -21.36 -11.76
CA THR A 300 -8.28 -22.26 -11.49
C THR A 300 -8.69 -23.74 -11.48
N VAL A 301 -7.70 -24.61 -11.45
CA VAL A 301 -7.90 -26.05 -11.30
C VAL A 301 -8.67 -26.31 -10.01
N LEU A 302 -8.26 -25.73 -8.89
CA LEU A 302 -8.91 -25.89 -7.60
C LEU A 302 -10.36 -25.42 -7.64
N THR A 303 -10.63 -24.25 -8.22
CA THR A 303 -11.99 -23.73 -8.41
C THR A 303 -12.88 -24.74 -9.11
N THR A 304 -12.39 -25.31 -10.22
CA THR A 304 -13.13 -26.32 -10.97
C THR A 304 -13.40 -27.57 -10.12
N LEU A 305 -12.40 -28.08 -9.41
CA LEU A 305 -12.53 -29.32 -8.64
C LEU A 305 -13.48 -29.16 -7.44
N VAL A 306 -13.47 -27.99 -6.78
CA VAL A 306 -14.43 -27.65 -5.72
C VAL A 306 -15.84 -27.51 -6.31
N ASP A 307 -16.00 -26.73 -7.39
CA ASP A 307 -17.30 -26.51 -8.02
C ASP A 307 -17.93 -27.79 -8.59
N ARG A 308 -17.12 -28.79 -8.95
CA ARG A 308 -17.57 -30.10 -9.45
C ARG A 308 -17.73 -31.15 -8.33
N GLY A 309 -17.63 -30.75 -7.06
CA GLY A 309 -17.82 -31.64 -5.92
C GLY A 309 -16.76 -32.73 -5.79
N ILE A 310 -15.56 -32.52 -6.35
CA ILE A 310 -14.42 -33.44 -6.16
C ILE A 310 -13.78 -33.21 -4.80
N PHE A 311 -13.67 -31.94 -4.39
CA PHE A 311 -13.11 -31.54 -3.09
C PHE A 311 -14.10 -30.66 -2.32
N PRO A 312 -14.04 -30.68 -0.97
CA PRO A 312 -14.85 -29.80 -0.15
C PRO A 312 -14.39 -28.34 -0.31
N ASP A 313 -15.25 -27.39 0.09
CA ASP A 313 -14.90 -25.97 0.10
C ASP A 313 -13.72 -25.74 1.05
N PRO A 314 -12.54 -25.29 0.56
CA PRO A 314 -11.34 -25.12 1.38
C PRO A 314 -11.47 -23.99 2.41
N THR A 315 -12.49 -23.14 2.28
CA THR A 315 -12.71 -21.98 3.14
C THR A 315 -13.44 -22.30 4.47
N PHE A 316 -13.82 -23.56 4.69
CA PHE A 316 -14.50 -24.01 5.91
C PHE A 316 -13.60 -24.89 6.78
N GLY A 317 -13.32 -24.44 8.00
CA GLY A 317 -12.47 -25.12 8.98
C GLY A 317 -11.17 -25.66 8.35
N LEU A 318 -10.84 -26.90 8.66
CA LEU A 318 -9.64 -27.56 8.11
C LEU A 318 -9.88 -28.29 6.77
N ASN A 319 -10.92 -27.96 6.00
CA ASN A 319 -11.21 -28.64 4.72
C ASN A 319 -10.06 -28.52 3.72
N ASN A 320 -9.28 -27.44 3.73
CA ASN A 320 -8.12 -27.27 2.85
C ASN A 320 -7.08 -28.39 3.01
N LEU A 321 -6.99 -29.03 4.19
CA LEU A 321 -6.09 -30.18 4.44
C LEU A 321 -6.54 -31.47 3.75
N SER A 322 -7.82 -31.57 3.37
CA SER A 322 -8.35 -32.73 2.63
C SER A 322 -8.00 -32.68 1.13
N ILE A 323 -7.45 -31.57 0.66
CA ILE A 323 -7.12 -31.33 -0.73
C ILE A 323 -5.62 -31.60 -0.95
N PRO A 324 -5.24 -32.48 -1.88
CA PRO A 324 -3.87 -32.95 -1.98
C PRO A 324 -2.92 -31.93 -2.61
N GLU A 325 -1.72 -31.80 -2.04
CA GLU A 325 -0.61 -31.02 -2.62
C GLU A 325 -0.11 -31.54 -3.98
N SER A 326 -0.55 -32.72 -4.43
CA SER A 326 -0.22 -33.19 -5.78
C SER A 326 -0.85 -32.32 -6.88
N LEU A 327 -1.83 -31.46 -6.55
CA LEU A 327 -2.42 -30.54 -7.51
C LEU A 327 -1.40 -29.55 -8.09
N ASN A 328 -0.45 -29.09 -7.29
CA ASN A 328 0.62 -28.19 -7.77
C ASN A 328 1.81 -28.92 -8.43
N LYS A 329 1.72 -30.25 -8.67
CA LYS A 329 2.84 -31.07 -9.17
C LYS A 329 2.54 -31.80 -10.47
N GLN A 330 1.47 -31.42 -11.17
CA GLN A 330 1.06 -32.06 -12.40
C GLN A 330 0.49 -31.04 -13.40
N GLN A 331 0.47 -31.43 -14.67
CA GLN A 331 -0.08 -30.61 -15.75
C GLN A 331 -1.57 -30.91 -15.96
N TYR A 332 -2.28 -29.97 -16.55
CA TYR A 332 -3.73 -30.03 -16.74
C TYR A 332 -4.11 -29.68 -18.18
N TRP A 333 -4.94 -30.51 -18.80
CA TRP A 333 -5.56 -30.16 -20.07
C TRP A 333 -6.87 -29.41 -19.84
N TYR A 334 -6.95 -28.21 -20.39
CA TYR A 334 -8.20 -27.52 -20.65
C TYR A 334 -8.57 -27.69 -22.12
N ARG A 335 -9.85 -27.89 -22.41
CA ARG A 335 -10.35 -28.08 -23.78
C ARG A 335 -11.71 -27.43 -23.97
N VAL A 336 -11.93 -26.84 -25.15
CA VAL A 336 -13.22 -26.31 -25.56
C VAL A 336 -13.43 -26.49 -27.06
N GLU A 337 -14.67 -26.81 -27.44
CA GLU A 337 -15.12 -26.75 -28.83
C GLU A 337 -16.03 -25.54 -29.04
N PHE A 338 -15.89 -24.91 -30.19
CA PHE A 338 -16.68 -23.76 -30.58
C PHE A 338 -16.88 -23.69 -32.08
N GLU A 339 -17.96 -23.04 -32.50
CA GLU A 339 -18.23 -22.74 -33.90
C GLU A 339 -17.46 -21.50 -34.34
N SER A 340 -16.82 -21.54 -35.50
CA SER A 340 -16.16 -20.36 -36.06
C SER A 340 -17.18 -19.26 -36.37
N PRO A 341 -16.97 -18.00 -35.93
CA PRO A 341 -17.88 -16.91 -36.24
C PRO A 341 -17.90 -16.62 -37.76
N SER A 342 -19.11 -16.29 -38.27
CA SER A 342 -19.47 -16.21 -39.69
C SER A 342 -18.97 -14.96 -40.45
N ARG A 343 -17.81 -14.41 -40.10
CA ARG A 343 -17.19 -13.28 -40.81
C ARG A 343 -15.84 -13.63 -41.42
N SER A 344 -15.71 -13.42 -42.73
CA SER A 344 -14.48 -13.62 -43.51
C SER A 344 -13.48 -12.48 -43.28
N THR A 345 -12.89 -12.40 -42.10
CA THR A 345 -11.69 -11.58 -41.88
C THR A 345 -10.46 -12.39 -42.28
N ALA A 346 -9.53 -11.78 -43.03
CA ALA A 346 -8.31 -12.45 -43.48
C ALA A 346 -7.34 -12.70 -42.31
N ARG A 347 -7.41 -11.89 -41.24
CA ARG A 347 -6.54 -12.00 -40.06
C ARG A 347 -7.32 -12.17 -38.75
N ARG A 348 -6.83 -13.06 -37.88
CA ARG A 348 -7.44 -13.39 -36.58
C ARG A 348 -6.38 -13.67 -35.53
N GLN A 349 -6.63 -13.25 -34.30
CA GLN A 349 -5.76 -13.50 -33.14
C GLN A 349 -6.53 -14.20 -32.02
N LEU A 350 -5.87 -15.14 -31.37
CA LEU A 350 -6.31 -15.73 -30.12
C LEU A 350 -5.49 -15.09 -28.98
N VAL A 351 -6.18 -14.48 -28.02
CA VAL A 351 -5.60 -13.74 -26.90
C VAL A 351 -5.96 -14.44 -25.60
N PHE A 352 -4.96 -14.84 -24.82
CA PHE A 352 -5.12 -15.27 -23.44
C PHE A 352 -4.79 -14.09 -22.54
N ALA A 353 -5.75 -13.63 -21.75
CA ALA A 353 -5.55 -12.47 -20.88
C ALA A 353 -4.69 -12.77 -19.64
N GLY A 354 -4.54 -14.04 -19.26
CA GLY A 354 -3.72 -14.50 -18.14
C GLY A 354 -3.84 -16.01 -17.93
N ILE A 355 -2.71 -16.67 -17.75
CA ILE A 355 -2.60 -18.09 -17.40
C ILE A 355 -1.57 -18.21 -16.29
N ASN A 356 -1.87 -18.99 -15.26
CA ASN A 356 -0.90 -19.33 -14.24
C ASN A 356 -0.54 -20.84 -14.32
N TYR A 357 0.71 -21.25 -14.50
CA TYR A 357 1.91 -20.42 -14.68
C TYR A 357 2.52 -20.50 -16.08
N GLU A 358 2.56 -21.69 -16.68
CA GLU A 358 3.01 -21.91 -18.06
C GLU A 358 1.96 -22.69 -18.84
N ALA A 359 1.79 -22.42 -20.14
CA ALA A 359 0.94 -23.25 -20.97
C ALA A 359 1.42 -23.44 -22.40
N GLU A 360 1.08 -24.61 -22.97
CA GLU A 360 1.14 -24.88 -24.41
C GLU A 360 -0.24 -24.77 -25.05
N ILE A 361 -0.32 -24.00 -26.14
CA ILE A 361 -1.59 -23.70 -26.81
C ILE A 361 -1.71 -24.46 -28.12
N TRP A 362 -2.83 -25.16 -28.30
CA TRP A 362 -3.09 -26.01 -29.46
C TRP A 362 -4.46 -25.74 -30.08
N LEU A 363 -4.52 -25.55 -31.38
CA LEU A 363 -5.76 -25.30 -32.13
C LEU A 363 -5.86 -26.28 -33.30
N ASN A 364 -6.93 -27.07 -33.36
CA ASN A 364 -7.23 -27.97 -34.49
C ASN A 364 -6.09 -28.96 -34.84
N GLY A 365 -5.32 -29.43 -33.86
CA GLY A 365 -4.16 -30.29 -34.06
C GLY A 365 -2.86 -29.54 -34.34
N GLN A 366 -2.82 -28.21 -34.30
CA GLN A 366 -1.62 -27.40 -34.53
C GLN A 366 -1.17 -26.72 -33.25
N ARG A 367 0.13 -26.81 -32.92
CA ARG A 367 0.72 -26.04 -31.82
C ARG A 367 0.85 -24.58 -32.24
N LEU A 368 0.29 -23.67 -31.45
CA LEU A 368 0.37 -22.23 -31.68
C LEU A 368 1.60 -21.61 -31.00
N GLY A 369 1.98 -22.11 -29.83
CA GLY A 369 3.11 -21.61 -29.06
C GLY A 369 2.95 -21.89 -27.57
N SER A 370 3.67 -21.15 -26.74
CA SER A 370 3.57 -21.20 -25.28
C SER A 370 3.48 -19.80 -24.68
N ILE A 371 3.01 -19.75 -23.44
CA ILE A 371 2.93 -18.56 -22.58
C ILE A 371 3.50 -18.92 -21.20
N ARG A 372 4.16 -17.98 -20.52
CA ARG A 372 4.72 -18.16 -19.19
C ARG A 372 4.63 -16.87 -18.38
N GLY A 373 4.36 -17.00 -17.08
CA GLY A 373 4.14 -15.90 -16.14
C GLY A 373 2.65 -15.58 -16.02
N ALA A 374 2.18 -15.40 -14.79
CA ALA A 374 0.75 -15.26 -14.48
C ALA A 374 0.11 -14.02 -15.12
N PHE A 375 0.89 -12.97 -15.39
CA PHE A 375 0.40 -11.61 -15.62
C PHE A 375 0.57 -11.11 -17.07
N ASN A 376 1.26 -11.87 -17.92
CA ASN A 376 1.44 -11.50 -19.33
C ASN A 376 0.28 -12.01 -20.20
N ARG A 377 -0.06 -11.27 -21.26
CA ARG A 377 -0.99 -11.72 -22.30
C ARG A 377 -0.29 -12.63 -23.31
N GLY A 378 -0.98 -13.72 -23.69
CA GLY A 378 -0.56 -14.59 -24.79
C GLY A 378 -1.30 -14.25 -26.08
N VAL A 379 -0.64 -13.71 -27.10
CA VAL A 379 -1.26 -13.34 -28.39
C VAL A 379 -0.75 -14.24 -29.52
N PHE A 380 -1.65 -15.02 -30.12
CA PHE A 380 -1.33 -16.00 -31.16
C PHE A 380 -2.06 -15.70 -32.47
N ASP A 381 -1.33 -15.66 -33.59
CA ASP A 381 -1.93 -15.57 -34.91
C ASP A 381 -2.57 -16.90 -35.31
N VAL A 382 -3.89 -16.86 -35.55
CA VAL A 382 -4.73 -17.99 -35.95
C VAL A 382 -5.35 -17.81 -37.34
N SER A 383 -4.83 -16.85 -38.11
CA SER A 383 -5.22 -16.60 -39.51
C SER A 383 -5.03 -17.86 -40.35
N GLY A 384 -6.08 -18.30 -41.04
CA GLY A 384 -6.08 -19.53 -41.84
C GLY A 384 -6.00 -20.85 -41.05
N LYS A 385 -5.93 -20.81 -39.71
CA LYS A 385 -5.87 -22.02 -38.84
C LYS A 385 -7.23 -22.46 -38.31
N LEU A 386 -8.23 -21.58 -38.37
CA LEU A 386 -9.61 -21.89 -38.03
C LEU A 386 -10.33 -22.60 -39.19
N LYS A 387 -11.07 -23.64 -38.87
CA LYS A 387 -11.92 -24.38 -39.81
C LYS A 387 -13.26 -23.67 -39.96
N ALA A 388 -13.89 -23.81 -41.13
CA ALA A 388 -15.31 -23.52 -41.29
C ALA A 388 -16.11 -24.54 -40.47
N GLY A 389 -16.97 -24.07 -39.55
CA GLY A 389 -17.69 -24.91 -38.59
C GLY A 389 -16.92 -25.14 -37.28
N HIS A 390 -16.92 -26.38 -36.79
CA HIS A 390 -16.35 -26.77 -35.50
C HIS A 390 -14.83 -26.61 -35.42
N ASN A 391 -14.39 -25.95 -34.35
CA ASN A 391 -13.00 -25.78 -33.96
C ASN A 391 -12.81 -26.32 -32.54
N ALA A 392 -11.60 -26.79 -32.23
CA ALA A 392 -11.24 -27.23 -30.90
C ALA A 392 -9.93 -26.57 -30.46
N LEU A 393 -9.97 -25.94 -29.29
CA LEU A 393 -8.82 -25.37 -28.59
C LEU A 393 -8.50 -26.29 -27.41
N ALA A 394 -7.22 -26.64 -27.27
CA ALA A 394 -6.70 -27.34 -26.12
C ALA A 394 -5.49 -26.59 -25.55
N VAL A 395 -5.42 -26.53 -24.23
CA VAL A 395 -4.42 -25.78 -23.47
C VAL A 395 -3.85 -26.71 -22.43
N LEU A 396 -2.55 -26.99 -22.50
CA LEU A 396 -1.85 -27.77 -21.46
C LEU A 396 -1.22 -26.78 -20.49
N VAL A 397 -1.79 -26.65 -19.30
CA VAL A 397 -1.33 -25.72 -18.25
C VAL A 397 -0.42 -26.46 -17.27
N SER A 398 0.68 -25.83 -16.88
CA SER A 398 1.65 -26.28 -15.89
C SER A 398 1.69 -25.30 -14.70
N PRO A 399 1.70 -25.80 -13.46
CA PRO A 399 1.93 -24.99 -12.25
C PRO A 399 3.28 -24.27 -12.24
N PRO A 400 3.50 -23.33 -11.30
CA PRO A 400 4.83 -22.81 -11.02
C PRO A 400 5.85 -23.94 -10.80
N PRO A 401 7.06 -23.85 -11.36
CA PRO A 401 8.04 -24.95 -11.30
C PRO A 401 8.60 -25.19 -9.90
N HIS A 402 8.54 -24.20 -9.00
CA HIS A 402 9.00 -24.34 -7.61
C HIS A 402 7.86 -24.06 -6.62
N PRO A 403 6.82 -24.92 -6.53
CA PRO A 403 5.61 -24.65 -5.75
C PRO A 403 5.81 -24.70 -4.21
N GLY A 404 7.04 -24.95 -3.75
CA GLY A 404 7.39 -25.00 -2.33
C GLY A 404 6.80 -26.16 -1.55
N ILE A 405 6.92 -26.07 -0.22
CA ILE A 405 6.28 -26.98 0.73
C ILE A 405 5.44 -26.10 1.65
N PRO A 406 4.13 -26.38 1.76
CA PRO A 406 3.26 -25.59 2.61
C PRO A 406 3.62 -25.81 4.08
N GLN A 407 3.41 -24.76 4.87
CA GLN A 407 3.28 -24.86 6.30
C GLN A 407 1.81 -24.66 6.66
N GLU A 408 1.28 -25.50 7.54
CA GLU A 408 -0.07 -25.39 8.04
C GLU A 408 -0.06 -24.70 9.41
N ALA A 409 -0.80 -23.60 9.52
CA ALA A 409 -0.90 -22.85 10.76
C ALA A 409 -1.66 -23.65 11.83
N SER A 410 -1.19 -23.56 13.07
CA SER A 410 -1.82 -24.16 14.26
C SER A 410 -1.44 -23.32 15.47
N LEU A 411 -2.10 -23.55 16.62
CA LEU A 411 -1.73 -22.82 17.85
C LEU A 411 -0.27 -23.07 18.25
N LEU A 412 0.27 -24.25 17.93
CA LEU A 412 1.66 -24.60 18.23
C LEU A 412 2.64 -24.07 17.18
N ALA A 413 2.28 -24.14 15.89
CA ALA A 413 3.17 -23.73 14.80
C ALA A 413 3.19 -22.21 14.58
N GLY A 414 2.10 -21.51 14.88
CA GLY A 414 1.87 -20.12 14.50
C GLY A 414 1.68 -19.94 12.98
N PRO A 415 1.82 -18.71 12.47
CA PRO A 415 1.64 -18.39 11.04
C PRO A 415 2.78 -18.96 10.18
N GLY A 416 3.95 -19.09 10.81
CA GLY A 416 5.27 -19.35 10.26
C GLY A 416 5.68 -18.47 9.09
N GLU A 417 6.28 -19.03 8.04
CA GLU A 417 7.09 -18.25 7.10
C GLU A 417 6.24 -17.65 5.97
N ASN A 418 6.54 -16.39 5.65
CA ASN A 418 5.85 -15.66 4.57
C ASN A 418 6.41 -16.09 3.20
N GLY A 419 5.70 -17.00 2.53
CA GLY A 419 6.06 -17.57 1.24
C GLY A 419 7.30 -18.48 1.30
N GLY A 420 7.97 -18.66 0.16
CA GLY A 420 9.16 -19.49 0.08
C GLY A 420 9.80 -19.47 -1.30
N ILE A 421 10.30 -20.64 -1.71
CA ILE A 421 11.08 -20.79 -2.94
C ILE A 421 10.31 -20.37 -4.19
N MET A 422 8.97 -20.38 -4.18
CA MET A 422 8.16 -19.97 -5.34
C MET A 422 8.39 -18.51 -5.75
N ALA A 423 8.90 -17.66 -4.85
CA ALA A 423 9.26 -16.28 -5.18
C ALA A 423 10.30 -16.16 -6.30
N ILE A 424 11.16 -17.17 -6.49
CA ILE A 424 12.16 -17.16 -7.59
C ILE A 424 11.52 -17.25 -8.97
N ASP A 425 10.28 -17.76 -9.06
CA ASP A 425 9.55 -17.90 -10.32
C ASP A 425 9.05 -16.55 -10.85
N GLY A 426 9.18 -15.47 -10.06
CA GLY A 426 8.93 -14.08 -10.46
C GLY A 426 7.44 -13.76 -10.60
N PRO A 427 6.91 -13.52 -11.82
CA PRO A 427 5.52 -13.13 -12.05
C PRO A 427 4.53 -14.27 -11.74
N THR A 428 4.26 -14.51 -10.46
CA THR A 428 3.28 -15.48 -9.96
C THR A 428 2.58 -14.95 -8.70
N PHE A 429 1.57 -15.69 -8.24
CA PHE A 429 0.88 -15.37 -6.99
C PHE A 429 1.69 -15.87 -5.78
N ILE A 430 2.76 -15.16 -5.41
CA ILE A 430 3.75 -15.65 -4.44
C ILE A 430 3.17 -16.07 -3.08
N CYS A 431 2.07 -15.46 -2.65
CA CYS A 431 1.39 -15.80 -1.39
C CYS A 431 0.65 -17.14 -1.44
N SER A 432 0.40 -17.71 -2.62
CA SER A 432 -0.28 -19.01 -2.75
C SER A 432 0.54 -20.19 -2.19
N GLU A 433 1.85 -20.02 -1.93
CA GLU A 433 2.66 -20.99 -1.18
C GLU A 433 2.28 -21.05 0.32
N GLY A 434 1.64 -19.99 0.84
CA GLY A 434 1.32 -19.76 2.24
C GLY A 434 1.88 -18.42 2.72
N TRP A 435 1.13 -17.72 3.58
CA TRP A 435 1.48 -16.43 4.15
C TRP A 435 0.82 -16.27 5.54
N ASP A 436 1.21 -15.25 6.31
CA ASP A 436 0.67 -14.99 7.65
C ASP A 436 -0.84 -14.63 7.71
N TRP A 437 -1.48 -14.33 6.57
CA TRP A 437 -2.93 -14.05 6.42
C TRP A 437 -3.66 -15.04 5.49
N LEU A 438 -3.00 -16.11 5.03
CA LEU A 438 -3.57 -17.05 4.06
C LEU A 438 -2.78 -18.37 4.06
N PRO A 439 -3.44 -19.54 4.22
CA PRO A 439 -2.78 -20.83 4.10
C PRO A 439 -2.40 -21.11 2.64
N ALA A 440 -1.54 -22.10 2.45
CA ALA A 440 -1.19 -22.54 1.11
C ALA A 440 -2.42 -22.93 0.27
N ILE A 441 -2.48 -22.41 -0.96
CA ILE A 441 -3.50 -22.73 -1.94
C ILE A 441 -3.01 -23.94 -2.74
N ARG A 442 -3.73 -25.06 -2.67
CA ARG A 442 -3.22 -26.39 -3.05
C ARG A 442 -2.78 -26.55 -4.51
N ASP A 443 -3.38 -25.80 -5.43
CA ASP A 443 -2.98 -25.78 -6.84
C ASP A 443 -2.08 -24.59 -7.20
N ARG A 444 -1.67 -23.76 -6.22
CA ARG A 444 -0.91 -22.51 -6.42
C ARG A 444 -1.56 -21.58 -7.45
N GLU A 445 -2.89 -21.55 -7.48
CA GLU A 445 -3.71 -20.77 -8.43
C GLU A 445 -3.47 -21.16 -9.90
N THR A 446 -3.11 -22.41 -10.18
CA THR A 446 -2.84 -22.88 -11.55
C THR A 446 -4.12 -22.90 -12.37
N GLY A 447 -4.11 -22.31 -13.56
CA GLY A 447 -5.25 -22.35 -14.48
C GLY A 447 -5.32 -21.20 -15.48
N ILE A 448 -6.44 -21.15 -16.20
CA ILE A 448 -6.80 -20.07 -17.12
C ILE A 448 -7.61 -19.04 -16.31
N TRP A 449 -6.90 -18.24 -15.53
CA TRP A 449 -7.49 -17.36 -14.51
C TRP A 449 -8.07 -16.05 -15.07
N GLN A 450 -7.83 -15.74 -16.36
CA GLN A 450 -8.45 -14.62 -17.07
C GLN A 450 -9.02 -15.03 -18.44
N PRO A 451 -9.91 -14.21 -19.03
CA PRO A 451 -10.60 -14.54 -20.28
C PRO A 451 -9.72 -14.94 -21.48
N VAL A 452 -10.26 -15.85 -22.30
CA VAL A 452 -9.72 -16.16 -23.64
C VAL A 452 -10.55 -15.47 -24.73
N ILE A 453 -9.91 -14.67 -25.58
CA ILE A 453 -10.56 -13.81 -26.57
C ILE A 453 -10.11 -14.17 -27.98
N LEU A 454 -11.07 -14.39 -28.88
CA LEU A 454 -10.85 -14.45 -30.33
C LEU A 454 -11.13 -13.08 -30.94
N ARG A 455 -10.09 -12.42 -31.44
CA ARG A 455 -10.15 -11.07 -31.99
C ARG A 455 -9.96 -11.06 -33.50
N ASN A 456 -10.73 -10.21 -34.18
CA ASN A 456 -10.50 -9.89 -35.59
C ASN A 456 -9.42 -8.83 -35.73
N SER A 457 -8.61 -8.92 -36.79
CA SER A 457 -7.77 -7.80 -37.21
C SER A 457 -7.72 -7.71 -38.73
N GLY A 458 -7.23 -6.58 -39.24
CA GLY A 458 -6.76 -6.44 -40.61
C GLY A 458 -5.26 -6.63 -40.72
N GLU A 459 -4.68 -6.08 -41.78
CA GLU A 459 -3.22 -6.04 -41.98
C GLU A 459 -2.56 -4.99 -41.08
N ILE A 460 -3.33 -4.02 -40.58
CA ILE A 460 -2.92 -3.11 -39.50
C ILE A 460 -3.51 -3.59 -38.18
N GLN A 461 -2.63 -3.80 -37.19
CA GLN A 461 -2.98 -4.19 -35.84
C GLN A 461 -2.70 -3.03 -34.88
N LEU A 462 -3.72 -2.61 -34.15
CA LEU A 462 -3.58 -1.63 -33.08
C LEU A 462 -2.93 -2.28 -31.85
N GLY A 463 -1.89 -1.67 -31.29
CA GLY A 463 -1.35 -2.03 -29.99
C GLY A 463 -2.20 -1.47 -28.84
N ASP A 464 -1.61 -1.36 -27.66
CA ASP A 464 -2.24 -0.73 -26.51
C ASP A 464 -2.05 0.80 -26.59
N PRO A 465 -3.10 1.57 -26.91
CA PRO A 465 -3.01 3.02 -26.94
C PRO A 465 -2.76 3.58 -25.53
N GLN A 466 -2.19 4.77 -25.46
CA GLN A 466 -2.03 5.53 -24.23
C GLN A 466 -2.73 6.87 -24.36
N VAL A 467 -3.64 7.17 -23.44
CA VAL A 467 -4.27 8.48 -23.30
C VAL A 467 -3.65 9.17 -22.10
N THR A 468 -3.16 10.39 -22.30
CA THR A 468 -2.55 11.20 -21.24
C THR A 468 -3.14 12.59 -21.25
N THR A 469 -3.23 13.18 -20.06
CA THR A 469 -3.85 14.48 -19.87
C THR A 469 -2.92 15.43 -19.15
N THR A 470 -2.98 16.71 -19.50
CA THR A 470 -2.18 17.76 -18.86
C THR A 470 -3.06 18.96 -18.61
N LEU A 471 -3.00 19.49 -17.38
CA LEU A 471 -3.76 20.64 -16.94
C LEU A 471 -2.81 21.81 -16.67
N PRO A 472 -3.24 23.06 -16.89
CA PRO A 472 -2.48 24.24 -16.48
C PRO A 472 -2.65 24.52 -14.98
N LEU A 473 -2.26 23.55 -14.13
CA LEU A 473 -2.46 23.62 -12.68
C LEU A 473 -1.90 24.94 -12.09
N PRO A 474 -2.61 25.58 -11.13
CA PRO A 474 -3.81 25.10 -10.45
C PRO A 474 -5.13 25.34 -11.22
N ASP A 475 -5.10 25.92 -12.43
CA ASP A 475 -6.30 26.07 -13.25
C ASP A 475 -6.75 24.72 -13.80
N ILE A 476 -7.99 24.36 -13.46
CA ILE A 476 -8.64 23.11 -13.86
C ILE A 476 -9.75 23.32 -14.90
N SER A 477 -9.88 24.54 -15.43
CA SER A 477 -10.91 24.90 -16.40
C SER A 477 -10.65 24.37 -17.81
N THR A 478 -9.41 23.94 -18.10
CA THR A 478 -9.02 23.34 -19.39
C THR A 478 -8.12 22.13 -19.18
N ALA A 479 -8.10 21.22 -20.15
CA ALA A 479 -7.16 20.11 -20.19
C ALA A 479 -6.77 19.78 -21.63
N ASP A 480 -5.49 19.47 -21.83
CA ASP A 480 -4.98 18.94 -23.09
C ASP A 480 -4.96 17.41 -23.04
N VAL A 481 -5.46 16.76 -24.08
CA VAL A 481 -5.46 15.30 -24.25
C VAL A 481 -4.44 14.92 -25.33
N SER A 482 -3.58 13.95 -25.04
CA SER A 482 -2.68 13.33 -26.02
C SER A 482 -2.93 11.83 -26.10
N ILE A 483 -3.12 11.33 -27.32
CA ILE A 483 -3.38 9.92 -27.62
C ILE A 483 -2.21 9.36 -28.43
N ARG A 484 -1.46 8.43 -27.84
CA ARG A 484 -0.41 7.67 -28.52
C ARG A 484 -0.94 6.30 -28.91
N VAL A 485 -0.78 5.94 -30.18
CA VAL A 485 -1.33 4.70 -30.75
C VAL A 485 -0.21 3.94 -31.45
N PRO A 486 0.28 2.84 -30.85
CA PRO A 486 1.10 1.89 -31.57
C PRO A 486 0.26 1.20 -32.64
N ALA A 487 0.73 1.20 -33.89
CA ALA A 487 0.09 0.48 -34.99
C ALA A 487 1.15 -0.36 -35.72
N ARG A 488 0.90 -1.67 -35.84
CA ARG A 488 1.77 -2.62 -36.53
C ARG A 488 1.18 -3.00 -37.87
N ASN A 489 1.91 -2.71 -38.93
CA ASN A 489 1.62 -3.26 -40.26
C ASN A 489 2.30 -4.63 -40.39
N ILE A 490 1.49 -5.67 -40.51
CA ILE A 490 1.95 -7.05 -40.68
C ILE A 490 2.02 -7.50 -42.14
N ALA A 491 1.55 -6.67 -43.08
CA ALA A 491 1.73 -6.92 -44.51
C ALA A 491 3.15 -6.56 -44.96
N ASP A 492 3.60 -7.20 -46.04
CA ASP A 492 4.91 -6.93 -46.66
C ASP A 492 4.94 -5.62 -47.47
N THR A 493 3.81 -4.92 -47.56
CA THR A 493 3.65 -3.68 -48.33
C THR A 493 3.11 -2.56 -47.46
N THR A 494 3.40 -1.31 -47.88
CA THR A 494 2.86 -0.13 -47.20
C THR A 494 1.34 -0.11 -47.34
N GLN A 495 0.64 0.02 -46.22
CA GLN A 495 -0.82 0.18 -46.20
C GLN A 495 -1.19 1.65 -46.05
N ASN A 496 -2.25 2.07 -46.73
CA ASN A 496 -2.85 3.39 -46.60
C ASN A 496 -4.20 3.23 -45.92
N VAL A 497 -4.33 3.76 -44.70
CA VAL A 497 -5.50 3.60 -43.84
C VAL A 497 -5.87 4.92 -43.19
N SER A 498 -7.05 5.00 -42.57
CA SER A 498 -7.41 6.10 -41.67
C SER A 498 -7.46 5.59 -40.23
N LEU A 499 -6.79 6.29 -39.32
CA LEU A 499 -7.01 6.14 -37.88
C LEU A 499 -8.15 7.07 -37.45
N VAL A 500 -9.15 6.52 -36.79
CA VAL A 500 -10.30 7.26 -36.27
C VAL A 500 -10.33 7.12 -34.75
N ALA A 501 -10.48 8.23 -34.04
CA ALA A 501 -10.54 8.31 -32.60
C ALA A 501 -11.76 9.15 -32.18
N GLU A 502 -12.66 8.57 -31.38
CA GLU A 502 -13.91 9.21 -30.97
C GLU A 502 -14.16 9.03 -29.48
N PHE A 503 -14.49 10.11 -28.79
CA PHE A 503 -14.88 10.11 -27.38
C PHE A 503 -15.71 11.36 -27.08
N GLU A 504 -16.83 11.21 -26.37
CA GLU A 504 -17.68 12.28 -25.81
C GLU A 504 -17.74 13.61 -26.63
N GLY A 505 -18.07 13.55 -27.92
CA GLY A 505 -18.23 14.73 -28.79
C GLY A 505 -16.97 15.15 -29.58
N VAL A 506 -15.82 14.55 -29.29
CA VAL A 506 -14.60 14.63 -30.09
C VAL A 506 -14.61 13.51 -31.13
N SER A 507 -14.36 13.85 -32.40
CA SER A 507 -14.16 12.88 -33.49
C SER A 507 -12.98 13.33 -34.34
N LEU A 508 -11.95 12.50 -34.38
CA LEU A 508 -10.70 12.75 -35.10
C LEU A 508 -10.55 11.70 -36.19
N ARG A 509 -10.15 12.13 -37.38
CA ARG A 509 -9.82 11.23 -38.48
C ARG A 509 -8.48 11.60 -39.07
N LEU A 510 -7.60 10.61 -39.17
CA LEU A 510 -6.26 10.80 -39.70
C LEU A 510 -5.89 9.80 -40.79
N PRO A 511 -5.80 10.24 -42.05
CA PRO A 511 -5.19 9.45 -43.11
C PRO A 511 -3.69 9.22 -42.85
N ILE A 512 -3.24 7.98 -42.90
CA ILE A 512 -1.86 7.59 -42.65
C ILE A 512 -1.37 6.49 -43.59
N SER A 513 -0.11 6.57 -43.98
CA SER A 513 0.63 5.48 -44.60
C SER A 513 1.53 4.80 -43.57
N ILE A 514 1.40 3.48 -43.42
CA ILE A 514 2.17 2.67 -42.48
C ILE A 514 3.02 1.67 -43.27
N LYS A 515 4.34 1.79 -43.18
CA LYS A 515 5.29 0.82 -43.75
C LYS A 515 5.27 -0.48 -42.95
N PRO A 516 5.70 -1.62 -43.51
CA PRO A 516 5.85 -2.87 -42.75
C PRO A 516 6.62 -2.63 -41.43
N GLY A 517 6.12 -3.19 -40.33
CA GLY A 517 6.65 -2.97 -38.97
C GLY A 517 5.74 -2.10 -38.09
N THR A 518 6.27 -1.68 -36.95
CA THR A 518 5.52 -0.88 -35.95
C THR A 518 5.80 0.61 -36.12
N LYS A 519 4.73 1.41 -36.04
CA LYS A 519 4.78 2.88 -36.02
C LYS A 519 3.92 3.38 -34.86
N GLU A 520 4.48 4.27 -34.05
CA GLU A 520 3.71 5.02 -33.07
C GLU A 520 3.09 6.26 -33.74
N ILE A 521 1.80 6.46 -33.53
CA ILE A 521 1.03 7.58 -34.07
C ILE A 521 0.61 8.46 -32.89
N VAL A 522 0.85 9.76 -32.98
CA VAL A 522 0.47 10.73 -31.94
C VAL A 522 -0.67 11.62 -32.46
N LEU A 523 -1.72 11.73 -31.66
CA LEU A 523 -2.81 12.70 -31.80
C LEU A 523 -2.74 13.64 -30.59
N ASP A 524 -2.57 14.93 -30.84
CA ASP A 524 -2.40 15.98 -29.84
C ASP A 524 -3.10 17.27 -30.31
N LYS A 525 -3.10 18.31 -29.46
CA LYS A 525 -3.78 19.58 -29.75
C LYS A 525 -3.13 20.35 -30.91
N GLU A 526 -1.82 20.19 -31.11
CA GLU A 526 -1.08 20.83 -32.19
C GLU A 526 -1.58 20.36 -33.55
N ARG A 527 -1.96 19.07 -33.64
CA ARG A 527 -2.55 18.49 -34.83
C ARG A 527 -4.07 18.58 -34.88
N PHE A 528 -4.72 18.47 -33.73
CA PHE A 528 -6.18 18.45 -33.58
C PHE A 528 -6.60 19.37 -32.44
N PRO A 529 -6.95 20.64 -32.72
CA PRO A 529 -7.35 21.61 -31.69
C PRO A 529 -8.51 21.14 -30.80
N GLN A 530 -9.33 20.18 -31.26
CA GLN A 530 -10.40 19.56 -30.46
C GLN A 530 -9.89 18.78 -29.25
N LEU A 531 -8.60 18.45 -29.18
CA LEU A 531 -7.96 17.80 -28.03
C LEU A 531 -7.56 18.79 -26.92
N HIS A 532 -7.81 20.09 -27.11
CA HIS A 532 -7.85 21.07 -26.04
C HIS A 532 -9.29 21.21 -25.54
N LEU A 533 -9.58 20.64 -24.38
CA LEU A 533 -10.92 20.58 -23.82
C LEU A 533 -11.19 21.77 -22.90
N LEU A 534 -12.36 22.38 -23.06
CA LEU A 534 -12.88 23.42 -22.17
C LEU A 534 -13.85 22.79 -21.17
N HIS A 535 -13.71 23.14 -19.89
CA HIS A 535 -14.50 22.62 -18.78
C HIS A 535 -14.62 21.08 -18.78
N PRO A 536 -13.50 20.34 -18.82
CA PRO A 536 -13.55 18.88 -18.81
C PRO A 536 -14.23 18.38 -17.52
N ARG A 537 -15.03 17.31 -17.64
CA ARG A 537 -15.38 16.48 -16.48
C ARG A 537 -14.10 15.82 -15.98
N LEU A 538 -13.73 16.06 -14.72
CA LEU A 538 -12.47 15.57 -14.15
C LEU A 538 -12.71 14.30 -13.34
N TRP A 539 -11.75 13.40 -13.38
CA TRP A 539 -11.73 12.29 -12.43
C TRP A 539 -11.18 12.77 -11.09
N TRP A 540 -11.91 12.48 -10.01
CA TRP A 540 -11.50 12.75 -8.62
C TRP A 540 -11.55 11.49 -7.77
N PRO A 541 -10.64 11.34 -6.80
CA PRO A 541 -10.75 10.30 -5.79
C PRO A 541 -11.95 10.54 -4.85
N ASN A 542 -12.42 9.47 -4.22
CA ASN A 542 -13.57 9.45 -3.32
C ASN A 542 -13.44 10.52 -2.22
N GLY A 543 -14.48 11.34 -2.06
CA GLY A 543 -14.52 12.47 -1.13
C GLY A 543 -14.05 13.82 -1.71
N TYR A 544 -13.43 13.86 -2.89
CA TYR A 544 -12.91 15.10 -3.50
C TYR A 544 -13.69 15.57 -4.74
N GLY A 545 -14.51 14.70 -5.34
CA GLY A 545 -15.35 15.01 -6.50
C GLY A 545 -15.91 13.77 -7.16
N SER A 546 -16.48 13.93 -8.35
CA SER A 546 -16.97 12.81 -9.16
C SER A 546 -15.81 12.08 -9.85
N PRO A 547 -15.81 10.73 -9.91
CA PRO A 547 -14.83 9.96 -10.67
C PRO A 547 -15.24 9.87 -12.15
N ASP A 548 -15.29 10.99 -12.87
CA ASP A 548 -15.77 11.01 -14.25
C ASP A 548 -14.85 10.27 -15.23
N LEU A 549 -15.45 9.41 -16.07
CA LEU A 549 -14.77 8.60 -17.08
C LEU A 549 -15.23 8.95 -18.51
N TYR A 550 -14.31 8.80 -19.45
CA TYR A 550 -14.49 8.97 -20.91
C TYR A 550 -14.22 7.65 -21.63
N HIS A 551 -14.83 7.47 -22.81
CA HIS A 551 -14.81 6.21 -23.56
C HIS A 551 -14.27 6.45 -24.96
N LEU A 552 -12.96 6.26 -25.13
CA LEU A 552 -12.30 6.35 -26.42
C LEU A 552 -12.57 5.10 -27.25
N LYS A 553 -13.26 5.28 -28.38
CA LYS A 553 -13.34 4.32 -29.47
C LYS A 553 -12.27 4.66 -30.50
N LEU A 554 -11.34 3.73 -30.69
CA LEU A 554 -10.26 3.84 -31.63
C LEU A 554 -10.43 2.77 -32.70
N HIS A 555 -10.32 3.12 -33.98
CA HIS A 555 -10.30 2.11 -35.03
C HIS A 555 -9.46 2.52 -36.24
N ILE A 556 -8.96 1.52 -36.95
CA ILE A 556 -8.33 1.68 -38.25
C ILE A 556 -9.35 1.28 -39.32
N GLU A 557 -9.49 2.08 -40.36
CA GLU A 557 -10.34 1.75 -41.51
C GLU A 557 -9.63 1.94 -42.85
N SER A 558 -9.98 1.08 -43.80
CA SER A 558 -9.55 1.15 -45.20
C SER A 558 -10.78 1.10 -46.10
N ALA A 559 -10.90 2.06 -47.03
CA ALA A 559 -12.06 2.20 -47.91
C ALA A 559 -13.43 2.16 -47.18
N GLY A 560 -13.48 2.69 -45.94
CA GLY A 560 -14.69 2.74 -45.10
C GLY A 560 -15.03 1.42 -44.38
N ILE A 561 -14.11 0.45 -44.37
CA ILE A 561 -14.25 -0.82 -43.65
C ILE A 561 -13.29 -0.81 -42.45
N VAL A 562 -13.83 -1.06 -41.25
CA VAL A 562 -13.03 -1.20 -40.02
C VAL A 562 -12.19 -2.47 -40.08
N GLU A 563 -10.88 -2.31 -39.92
CA GLU A 563 -9.89 -3.39 -39.93
C GLU A 563 -9.56 -3.90 -38.51
N ASP A 564 -9.39 -2.99 -37.56
CA ASP A 564 -9.12 -3.29 -36.15
C ASP A 564 -9.64 -2.14 -35.28
N SER A 565 -10.03 -2.45 -34.04
CA SER A 565 -10.59 -1.47 -33.10
C SER A 565 -10.20 -1.73 -31.65
N ARG A 566 -10.08 -0.67 -30.86
CA ARG A 566 -9.87 -0.71 -29.41
C ARG A 566 -10.87 0.23 -28.73
N THR A 567 -11.35 -0.18 -27.57
CA THR A 567 -12.05 0.72 -26.66
C THR A 567 -11.16 0.93 -25.45
N VAL A 568 -11.04 2.18 -25.00
CA VAL A 568 -10.24 2.56 -23.83
C VAL A 568 -11.09 3.47 -22.96
N THR A 569 -11.25 3.08 -21.71
CA THR A 569 -11.79 3.97 -20.68
C THR A 569 -10.63 4.76 -20.08
N PHE A 570 -10.81 6.07 -19.90
CA PHE A 570 -9.81 6.93 -19.25
C PHE A 570 -10.48 8.06 -18.45
N GLY A 571 -9.77 8.61 -17.47
CA GLY A 571 -10.20 9.78 -16.71
C GLY A 571 -9.27 10.97 -16.98
N ILE A 572 -9.82 12.18 -17.02
CA ILE A 572 -9.03 13.40 -17.14
C ILE A 572 -8.58 13.83 -15.76
N ARG A 573 -7.27 13.76 -15.51
CA ARG A 573 -6.64 14.23 -14.27
C ARG A 573 -5.13 14.41 -14.44
N GLU A 574 -4.50 15.08 -13.50
CA GLU A 574 -3.04 15.10 -13.38
C GLU A 574 -2.63 14.76 -11.94
N VAL A 575 -1.52 14.01 -11.79
CA VAL A 575 -0.97 13.63 -10.47
C VAL A 575 0.40 14.25 -10.30
N SER A 576 0.63 14.81 -9.11
CA SER A 576 1.94 15.29 -8.68
C SER A 576 2.21 14.85 -7.25
N TYR A 577 3.47 14.97 -6.82
CA TYR A 577 3.92 14.40 -5.56
C TYR A 577 4.78 15.41 -4.82
N GLU A 578 4.46 15.72 -3.56
CA GLU A 578 5.40 16.44 -2.70
C GLU A 578 6.26 15.42 -1.96
N LEU A 579 7.58 15.53 -2.09
CA LEU A 579 8.54 14.65 -1.43
C LEU A 579 9.87 15.37 -1.17
N SER A 580 10.72 14.76 -0.35
CA SER A 580 12.08 15.22 -0.14
C SER A 580 13.02 14.50 -1.11
N LEU A 581 13.83 15.26 -1.84
CA LEU A 581 14.78 14.74 -2.82
C LEU A 581 16.17 15.36 -2.62
N PHE A 582 17.20 14.55 -2.87
CA PHE A 582 18.56 15.07 -3.00
C PHE A 582 18.72 15.80 -4.34
N ASP A 583 19.33 16.98 -4.33
CA ASP A 583 19.83 17.63 -5.54
C ASP A 583 21.25 17.13 -5.90
N ALA A 584 21.79 17.60 -7.02
CA ALA A 584 23.14 17.26 -7.48
C ALA A 584 24.26 17.71 -6.53
N ALA A 585 23.99 18.64 -5.60
CA ALA A 585 24.90 19.08 -4.56
C ALA A 585 24.77 18.26 -3.26
N GLY A 586 23.85 17.28 -3.19
CA GLY A 586 23.64 16.46 -2.00
C GLY A 586 22.82 17.15 -0.90
N ARG A 587 22.13 18.26 -1.23
CA ARG A 587 21.18 18.93 -0.34
C ARG A 587 19.83 18.24 -0.44
N LEU A 588 19.15 18.10 0.69
CA LEU A 588 17.81 17.51 0.75
C LEU A 588 16.77 18.63 0.66
N ASP A 589 16.12 18.75 -0.49
CA ASP A 589 15.12 19.76 -0.77
C ASP A 589 13.71 19.17 -0.75
N ARG A 590 12.75 19.97 -0.27
CA ARG A 590 11.33 19.66 -0.37
C ARG A 590 10.82 20.17 -1.71
N VAL A 591 10.27 19.29 -2.53
CA VAL A 591 9.82 19.62 -3.88
C VAL A 591 8.50 18.97 -4.23
N GLU A 592 7.81 19.52 -5.23
CA GLU A 592 6.70 18.90 -5.94
C GLU A 592 7.22 18.37 -7.28
N ALA A 593 7.13 17.05 -7.48
CA ALA A 593 7.51 16.39 -8.73
C ALA A 593 6.29 16.18 -9.63
N LEU A 594 6.43 16.51 -10.92
CA LEU A 594 5.41 16.39 -11.95
C LEU A 594 5.91 15.51 -13.12
N PRO A 595 5.83 14.17 -13.00
CA PRO A 595 6.33 13.23 -14.02
C PRO A 595 5.76 13.47 -15.43
N GLN A 596 4.49 13.88 -15.51
CA GLN A 596 3.81 14.21 -16.76
C GLN A 596 4.60 15.22 -17.64
N ARG A 597 5.40 16.11 -17.02
CA ARG A 597 6.18 17.15 -17.71
C ARG A 597 7.44 16.61 -18.39
N THR A 598 7.95 15.44 -18.00
CA THR A 598 9.15 14.81 -18.60
C THR A 598 8.81 13.64 -19.53
N MET A 599 7.57 13.16 -19.52
CA MET A 599 7.09 12.01 -20.29
C MET A 599 7.47 12.06 -21.78
N ALA A 600 7.29 13.21 -22.45
CA ALA A 600 7.61 13.35 -23.88
C ALA A 600 9.12 13.16 -24.18
N LYS A 601 9.99 13.37 -23.18
CA LYS A 601 11.44 13.19 -23.25
C LYS A 601 11.87 11.79 -22.78
N LYS A 602 10.93 10.92 -22.39
CA LYS A 602 11.14 9.53 -21.95
C LYS A 602 12.15 9.38 -20.81
N PHE A 603 11.99 10.18 -19.76
CA PHE A 603 12.72 10.00 -18.51
C PHE A 603 11.88 10.43 -17.30
N ASN A 604 12.25 9.95 -16.12
CA ASN A 604 11.58 10.27 -14.85
C ASN A 604 12.32 11.40 -14.13
N PRO A 605 11.63 12.39 -13.54
CA PRO A 605 12.29 13.49 -12.84
C PRO A 605 12.85 13.08 -11.48
N VAL A 606 12.43 11.91 -10.98
CA VAL A 606 12.91 11.29 -9.72
C VAL A 606 13.73 10.05 -10.06
N LEU A 607 15.01 10.04 -9.68
CA LEU A 607 15.92 8.91 -9.83
C LEU A 607 15.88 8.00 -8.61
N VAL A 608 15.61 6.72 -8.86
CA VAL A 608 15.41 5.71 -7.81
C VAL A 608 16.23 4.43 -8.04
N ASN A 609 17.31 4.52 -8.84
CA ASN A 609 18.31 3.45 -8.86
C ASN A 609 19.06 3.42 -7.51
N HIS A 610 19.72 2.31 -7.19
CA HIS A 610 20.31 2.10 -5.86
C HIS A 610 21.29 3.21 -5.46
N GLU A 611 22.03 3.74 -6.44
CA GLU A 611 23.03 4.79 -6.26
C GLU A 611 22.40 6.18 -6.02
N ALA A 612 21.17 6.43 -6.49
CA ALA A 612 20.42 7.67 -6.26
C ALA A 612 19.52 7.63 -5.01
N LEU A 613 19.33 6.44 -4.42
CA LEU A 613 18.65 6.32 -3.13
C LEU A 613 19.65 6.59 -2.02
N ARG A 614 19.36 7.58 -1.19
CA ARG A 614 20.31 8.10 -0.21
C ARG A 614 19.70 8.12 1.18
N GLN A 615 20.48 7.66 2.16
CA GLN A 615 20.08 7.70 3.56
C GLN A 615 19.97 9.15 4.06
N THR A 616 18.95 9.42 4.85
CA THR A 616 18.72 10.69 5.56
C THR A 616 18.72 10.44 7.08
N GLU A 617 18.62 11.50 7.90
CA GLU A 617 18.53 11.37 9.36
C GLU A 617 17.32 10.52 9.82
N GLY A 618 16.19 10.58 9.11
CA GLY A 618 14.93 9.96 9.52
C GLY A 618 14.42 8.81 8.65
N GLY A 619 15.16 8.41 7.60
CA GLY A 619 14.71 7.45 6.59
C GLY A 619 15.55 7.50 5.32
N TRP A 620 14.91 7.38 4.16
CA TRP A 620 15.56 7.44 2.85
C TRP A 620 14.87 8.43 1.93
N ALA A 621 15.64 9.03 1.02
CA ALA A 621 15.13 9.87 -0.04
C ALA A 621 15.76 9.49 -1.38
N ALA A 622 15.03 9.79 -2.46
CA ALA A 622 15.53 9.66 -3.83
C ALA A 622 16.32 10.91 -4.25
N THR A 623 16.87 10.92 -5.46
CA THR A 623 17.58 12.08 -6.02
C THR A 623 16.81 12.65 -7.21
N ILE A 624 16.91 13.95 -7.45
CA ILE A 624 16.40 14.60 -8.66
C ILE A 624 17.24 14.10 -9.86
N ASP A 625 16.59 13.78 -10.99
CA ASP A 625 17.32 13.55 -12.23
C ASP A 625 18.03 14.85 -12.65
N PRO A 626 19.35 14.87 -12.91
CA PRO A 626 20.05 16.10 -13.30
C PRO A 626 19.45 16.81 -14.53
N ARG A 627 18.70 16.10 -15.38
CA ARG A 627 17.99 16.67 -16.54
C ARG A 627 16.68 17.38 -16.15
N ALA A 628 16.15 17.12 -14.96
CA ALA A 628 14.96 17.73 -14.39
C ALA A 628 15.26 18.91 -13.46
N GLU A 629 16.51 19.04 -12.98
CA GLU A 629 16.91 20.19 -12.16
C GLU A 629 16.65 21.50 -12.91
N ALA A 630 16.08 22.48 -12.19
CA ALA A 630 15.69 23.78 -12.73
C ALA A 630 14.72 23.73 -13.94
N THR A 631 13.92 22.67 -14.05
CA THR A 631 12.80 22.58 -15.00
C THR A 631 11.45 22.74 -14.29
N ASP A 632 10.36 22.85 -15.05
CA ASP A 632 8.98 22.89 -14.54
C ASP A 632 8.46 21.52 -14.06
N SER A 633 9.29 20.47 -14.12
CA SER A 633 8.96 19.14 -13.60
C SER A 633 9.29 18.95 -12.11
N ILE A 634 10.04 19.88 -11.52
CA ILE A 634 10.40 19.93 -10.10
C ILE A 634 10.15 21.35 -9.60
N LEU A 635 9.11 21.52 -8.78
CA LEU A 635 8.76 22.82 -8.20
C LEU A 635 9.21 22.88 -6.74
N PRO A 636 9.81 23.99 -6.28
CA PRO A 636 10.20 24.11 -4.87
C PRO A 636 8.96 24.17 -3.98
N VAL A 637 8.99 23.42 -2.88
CA VAL A 637 7.95 23.46 -1.83
C VAL A 637 8.60 24.00 -0.56
N LYS A 638 7.90 24.90 0.13
CA LYS A 638 8.42 25.50 1.37
C LYS A 638 8.66 24.39 2.41
N ASN A 639 9.93 24.22 2.80
CA ASN A 639 10.32 23.25 3.81
C ASN A 639 10.06 23.82 5.22
N GLU A 640 9.13 23.23 5.96
CA GLU A 640 8.82 23.61 7.34
C GLU A 640 9.03 22.41 8.27
N PRO A 641 9.45 22.63 9.54
CA PRO A 641 9.60 21.54 10.50
C PRO A 641 8.33 20.71 10.63
N GLY A 642 8.48 19.38 10.64
CA GLY A 642 7.37 18.45 10.81
C GLY A 642 6.51 18.22 9.57
N MET A 643 6.92 18.67 8.38
CA MET A 643 6.27 18.30 7.11
C MET A 643 6.30 16.79 6.87
N THR A 644 5.24 16.27 6.23
CA THR A 644 5.13 14.85 5.85
C THR A 644 6.17 14.43 4.81
N ASP A 645 6.49 13.14 4.76
CA ASP A 645 7.49 12.56 3.85
C ASP A 645 7.01 12.51 2.39
N LEU A 646 5.80 11.99 2.14
CA LEU A 646 5.14 11.97 0.81
C LEU A 646 3.80 12.72 0.90
N VAL A 647 3.38 13.42 -0.15
CA VAL A 647 2.00 13.86 -0.38
C VAL A 647 1.62 13.52 -1.81
N ILE A 648 0.48 12.87 -2.01
CA ILE A 648 -0.09 12.68 -3.35
C ILE A 648 -1.04 13.84 -3.62
N LYS A 649 -0.92 14.46 -4.79
CA LYS A 649 -1.83 15.50 -5.26
C LYS A 649 -2.55 15.03 -6.52
N VAL A 650 -3.85 15.31 -6.59
CA VAL A 650 -4.68 15.07 -7.79
C VAL A 650 -5.28 16.40 -8.22
N ASN A 651 -5.06 16.77 -9.48
CA ASN A 651 -5.49 18.04 -10.06
C ASN A 651 -5.02 19.26 -9.24
N GLY A 652 -3.80 19.18 -8.69
CA GLY A 652 -3.19 20.24 -7.88
C GLY A 652 -3.65 20.29 -6.41
N VAL A 653 -4.61 19.45 -6.00
CA VAL A 653 -5.13 19.39 -4.63
C VAL A 653 -4.45 18.25 -3.87
N ARG A 654 -4.00 18.51 -2.64
CA ARG A 654 -3.43 17.48 -1.74
C ARG A 654 -4.51 16.49 -1.33
N ILE A 655 -4.17 15.20 -1.29
CA ILE A 655 -5.11 14.14 -0.95
C ILE A 655 -4.67 13.49 0.36
N ALA A 656 -5.50 13.61 1.40
CA ALA A 656 -5.39 12.82 2.62
C ALA A 656 -5.64 11.34 2.26
N ALA A 657 -4.56 10.58 2.05
CA ALA A 657 -4.64 9.21 1.55
C ALA A 657 -5.08 8.27 2.68
N ARG A 658 -6.29 7.71 2.57
CA ARG A 658 -6.93 6.88 3.59
C ARG A 658 -7.43 5.60 2.96
N GLY A 659 -6.90 4.47 3.42
CA GLY A 659 -7.11 3.24 2.70
C GLY A 659 -6.55 2.01 3.39
N GLY A 660 -6.20 1.02 2.58
CA GLY A 660 -5.50 -0.15 3.06
C GLY A 660 -5.04 -1.07 1.96
N ASN A 661 -4.48 -2.18 2.41
CA ASN A 661 -3.84 -3.18 1.57
C ASN A 661 -4.86 -4.22 1.12
N TRP A 662 -4.77 -4.52 -0.17
CA TRP A 662 -5.48 -5.58 -0.85
C TRP A 662 -4.45 -6.61 -1.28
N GLY A 663 -4.38 -7.71 -0.53
CA GLY A 663 -3.51 -8.85 -0.83
C GLY A 663 -3.99 -9.57 -2.08
N LEU A 664 -4.66 -10.71 -1.90
CA LEU A 664 -5.27 -11.47 -2.99
C LEU A 664 -6.79 -11.18 -3.06
N ASP A 665 -7.33 -11.04 -4.28
CA ASP A 665 -8.77 -10.91 -4.57
C ASP A 665 -9.65 -12.00 -3.94
N ASP A 666 -9.34 -13.27 -4.14
CA ASP A 666 -10.05 -14.44 -3.61
C ASP A 666 -9.10 -15.65 -3.66
N ALA A 667 -9.04 -16.48 -2.62
CA ALA A 667 -8.14 -17.64 -2.54
C ALA A 667 -8.43 -18.79 -3.52
N MET A 668 -9.44 -18.64 -4.39
CA MET A 668 -9.69 -19.49 -5.54
C MET A 668 -9.81 -18.66 -6.82
N LYS A 669 -9.29 -17.42 -6.87
CA LYS A 669 -9.34 -16.52 -8.02
C LYS A 669 -10.74 -16.34 -8.64
N ARG A 670 -11.78 -16.28 -7.80
CA ARG A 670 -13.14 -15.95 -8.23
C ARG A 670 -13.30 -14.44 -8.38
N VAL A 671 -12.88 -13.92 -9.53
CA VAL A 671 -12.71 -12.47 -9.77
C VAL A 671 -13.82 -11.83 -10.61
N THR A 672 -15.04 -12.37 -10.59
CA THR A 672 -16.14 -11.77 -11.38
C THR A 672 -16.54 -10.41 -10.81
N ARG A 673 -17.09 -9.52 -11.67
CA ARG A 673 -17.59 -8.21 -11.22
C ARG A 673 -18.61 -8.36 -10.08
N ASP A 674 -19.56 -9.29 -10.21
CA ASP A 674 -20.57 -9.56 -9.18
C ASP A 674 -19.96 -9.95 -7.81
N ARG A 675 -18.76 -10.53 -7.80
CA ARG A 675 -18.01 -10.86 -6.58
C ARG A 675 -17.24 -9.66 -6.05
N LEU A 676 -16.55 -8.91 -6.92
CA LEU A 676 -15.62 -7.87 -6.51
C LEU A 676 -16.31 -6.54 -6.20
N GLU A 677 -17.31 -6.13 -6.98
CA GLU A 677 -17.99 -4.84 -6.86
C GLU A 677 -18.53 -4.55 -5.45
N PRO A 678 -19.13 -5.52 -4.72
CA PRO A 678 -19.54 -5.31 -3.33
C PRO A 678 -18.41 -4.82 -2.41
N TYR A 679 -17.18 -5.32 -2.57
CA TYR A 679 -16.03 -4.91 -1.75
C TYR A 679 -15.56 -3.49 -2.09
N PHE A 680 -15.59 -3.11 -3.37
CA PHE A 680 -15.27 -1.75 -3.82
C PHE A 680 -16.29 -0.74 -3.33
N ARG A 681 -17.58 -1.10 -3.36
CA ARG A 681 -18.64 -0.30 -2.74
C ARG A 681 -18.41 -0.12 -1.24
N LEU A 682 -18.08 -1.18 -0.51
CA LEU A 682 -17.77 -1.10 0.92
C LEU A 682 -16.57 -0.16 1.18
N HIS A 683 -15.52 -0.21 0.38
CA HIS A 683 -14.39 0.73 0.49
C HIS A 683 -14.85 2.19 0.31
N ARG A 684 -15.66 2.47 -0.72
CA ARG A 684 -16.20 3.81 -0.95
C ARG A 684 -17.08 4.28 0.19
N GLU A 685 -17.97 3.41 0.69
CA GLU A 685 -18.87 3.70 1.81
C GLU A 685 -18.13 3.86 3.15
N ALA A 686 -16.97 3.23 3.31
CA ALA A 686 -16.05 3.46 4.43
C ALA A 686 -15.26 4.79 4.31
N ASN A 687 -15.57 5.61 3.31
CA ASN A 687 -14.89 6.86 2.98
C ASN A 687 -13.40 6.68 2.64
N LEU A 688 -12.97 5.47 2.27
CA LEU A 688 -11.61 5.22 1.80
C LEU A 688 -11.43 5.77 0.38
N ASN A 689 -10.21 6.16 0.03
CA ASN A 689 -9.87 6.75 -1.27
C ASN A 689 -8.62 6.16 -1.91
N ILE A 690 -7.97 5.17 -1.28
CA ILE A 690 -6.82 4.46 -1.85
C ILE A 690 -6.83 2.97 -1.47
N ILE A 691 -6.41 2.13 -2.41
CA ILE A 691 -6.12 0.71 -2.24
C ILE A 691 -4.66 0.47 -2.64
N ARG A 692 -3.93 -0.33 -1.86
CA ARG A 692 -2.64 -0.88 -2.29
C ARG A 692 -2.84 -2.29 -2.81
N ASN A 693 -2.60 -2.50 -4.10
CA ASN A 693 -2.50 -3.82 -4.72
C ASN A 693 -1.15 -4.42 -4.29
N TRP A 694 -1.15 -5.05 -3.12
CA TRP A 694 0.05 -5.56 -2.47
C TRP A 694 0.68 -6.66 -3.34
N VAL A 695 1.98 -6.54 -3.59
CA VAL A 695 2.78 -7.44 -4.43
C VAL A 695 2.15 -7.74 -5.81
N GLY A 696 1.33 -6.81 -6.34
CA GLY A 696 0.75 -6.91 -7.68
C GLY A 696 -0.14 -8.13 -7.92
N GLN A 697 -0.75 -8.68 -6.86
CA GLN A 697 -1.49 -9.95 -6.88
C GLN A 697 -2.84 -9.88 -7.62
N ASN A 698 -3.31 -8.68 -7.97
CA ASN A 698 -4.57 -8.42 -8.66
C ASN A 698 -4.25 -7.70 -9.97
N THR A 699 -4.52 -8.32 -11.12
CA THR A 699 -4.09 -7.82 -12.45
C THR A 699 -5.15 -8.13 -13.53
N GLU A 700 -6.42 -8.11 -13.13
CA GLU A 700 -7.59 -8.25 -13.98
C GLU A 700 -8.23 -6.89 -14.27
N GLU A 701 -8.83 -6.75 -15.45
CA GLU A 701 -9.45 -5.49 -15.91
C GLU A 701 -10.48 -4.95 -14.91
N VAL A 702 -11.30 -5.85 -14.36
CA VAL A 702 -12.40 -5.49 -13.46
C VAL A 702 -11.93 -4.84 -12.16
N PHE A 703 -10.74 -5.20 -11.65
CA PHE A 703 -10.18 -4.59 -10.44
C PHE A 703 -9.93 -3.10 -10.64
N TYR A 704 -9.22 -2.74 -11.72
CA TYR A 704 -8.92 -1.34 -12.01
C TYR A 704 -10.15 -0.57 -12.50
N GLN A 705 -11.05 -1.23 -13.25
CA GLN A 705 -12.31 -0.61 -13.66
C GLN A 705 -13.17 -0.23 -12.44
N LEU A 706 -13.32 -1.13 -11.47
CA LEU A 706 -14.04 -0.83 -10.23
C LEU A 706 -13.33 0.28 -9.43
N ALA A 707 -11.99 0.28 -9.38
CA ALA A 707 -11.24 1.36 -8.75
C ALA A 707 -11.51 2.71 -9.41
N ASP A 708 -11.55 2.76 -10.75
CA ASP A 708 -11.87 3.95 -11.53
C ASP A 708 -13.28 4.47 -11.23
N GLU A 709 -14.28 3.58 -11.28
CA GLU A 709 -15.70 3.91 -11.11
C GLU A 709 -16.04 4.36 -9.68
N TYR A 710 -15.41 3.76 -8.67
CA TYR A 710 -15.63 4.09 -7.26
C TYR A 710 -14.72 5.21 -6.75
N GLY A 711 -13.84 5.76 -7.59
CA GLY A 711 -12.91 6.83 -7.21
C GLY A 711 -11.85 6.38 -6.22
N LEU A 712 -11.41 5.13 -6.28
CA LEU A 712 -10.39 4.57 -5.40
C LEU A 712 -9.03 4.64 -6.11
N MET A 713 -8.11 5.42 -5.57
CA MET A 713 -6.73 5.44 -6.05
C MET A 713 -6.10 4.05 -5.87
N VAL A 714 -5.19 3.67 -6.78
CA VAL A 714 -4.44 2.42 -6.69
C VAL A 714 -2.95 2.72 -6.59
N TRP A 715 -2.36 2.26 -5.48
CA TRP A 715 -0.92 2.05 -5.34
C TRP A 715 -0.62 0.63 -5.83
N ASN A 716 0.10 0.48 -6.93
CA ASN A 716 0.28 -0.81 -7.58
C ASN A 716 1.69 -1.38 -7.42
N ASP A 717 1.85 -2.45 -6.65
CA ASP A 717 3.14 -3.15 -6.52
C ASP A 717 3.42 -4.11 -7.71
N PHE A 718 4.66 -4.58 -7.81
CA PHE A 718 5.04 -5.75 -8.61
C PHE A 718 5.43 -6.93 -7.71
N TRP A 719 5.67 -8.09 -8.32
CA TRP A 719 5.67 -9.42 -7.70
C TRP A 719 6.95 -9.76 -6.91
N GLU A 720 7.46 -8.83 -6.10
CA GLU A 720 8.54 -9.06 -5.13
C GLU A 720 8.15 -8.59 -3.73
N SER A 721 8.60 -9.34 -2.72
CA SER A 721 8.35 -9.06 -1.30
C SER A 721 9.64 -8.82 -0.50
N THR A 722 9.59 -8.89 0.82
CA THR A 722 10.50 -8.28 1.79
C THR A 722 11.99 -8.51 1.54
N GLN A 723 12.75 -7.41 1.44
CA GLN A 723 14.21 -7.47 1.25
C GLN A 723 14.94 -8.03 2.46
N ASN A 724 15.93 -8.88 2.19
CA ASN A 724 16.65 -9.69 3.18
C ASN A 724 15.78 -10.76 3.88
N TYR A 725 14.59 -11.04 3.34
CA TYR A 725 13.72 -12.11 3.82
C TYR A 725 13.27 -13.00 2.66
N ASN A 726 12.46 -12.54 1.71
CA ASN A 726 12.04 -13.35 0.57
C ASN A 726 13.13 -13.48 -0.51
N ALA A 727 13.11 -14.59 -1.25
CA ALA A 727 13.96 -14.76 -2.43
C ALA A 727 13.60 -13.75 -3.54
N GLU A 728 14.58 -13.40 -4.37
CA GLU A 728 14.41 -12.51 -5.52
C GLU A 728 14.10 -13.31 -6.80
N ALA A 729 13.37 -12.69 -7.73
CA ALA A 729 13.04 -13.33 -9.00
C ALA A 729 14.31 -13.70 -9.79
N ASP A 730 14.44 -14.96 -10.22
CA ASP A 730 15.64 -15.44 -10.91
C ASP A 730 15.63 -15.04 -12.40
N ASP A 731 14.48 -15.22 -13.08
CA ASP A 731 14.29 -14.79 -14.47
C ASP A 731 13.84 -13.33 -14.55
N THR A 732 14.81 -12.42 -14.40
CA THR A 732 14.57 -10.97 -14.50
C THR A 732 13.98 -10.55 -15.84
N LYS A 733 14.26 -11.26 -16.94
CA LYS A 733 13.70 -10.92 -18.25
C LYS A 733 12.21 -11.26 -18.29
N LEU A 734 11.83 -12.45 -17.85
CA LEU A 734 10.43 -12.86 -17.77
C LEU A 734 9.63 -11.90 -16.89
N PHE A 735 10.17 -11.50 -15.74
CA PHE A 735 9.57 -10.49 -14.87
C PHE A 735 9.36 -9.17 -15.62
N LEU A 736 10.39 -8.62 -16.25
CA LEU A 736 10.31 -7.33 -16.95
C LEU A 736 9.36 -7.38 -18.17
N ASP A 737 9.28 -8.52 -18.87
CA ASP A 737 8.34 -8.70 -19.97
C ASP A 737 6.88 -8.69 -19.46
N ASN A 738 6.59 -9.38 -18.35
CA ASN A 738 5.28 -9.36 -17.71
C ASN A 738 4.95 -7.94 -17.18
N ALA A 739 5.93 -7.26 -16.57
CA ALA A 739 5.75 -5.92 -16.03
C ALA A 739 5.45 -4.91 -17.14
N ARG A 740 6.13 -5.01 -18.29
CA ARG A 740 5.87 -4.16 -19.46
C ARG A 740 4.45 -4.36 -19.99
N ASP A 741 4.01 -5.61 -20.16
CA ASP A 741 2.64 -5.90 -20.62
C ASP A 741 1.58 -5.37 -19.64
N THR A 742 1.81 -5.54 -18.33
CA THR A 742 0.95 -5.02 -17.27
C THR A 742 0.83 -3.49 -17.35
N VAL A 743 1.96 -2.77 -17.44
CA VAL A 743 1.96 -1.30 -17.56
C VAL A 743 1.26 -0.86 -18.84
N GLN A 744 1.55 -1.48 -19.99
CA GLN A 744 0.92 -1.14 -21.27
C GLN A 744 -0.60 -1.33 -21.25
N ARG A 745 -1.06 -2.41 -20.61
CA ARG A 745 -2.48 -2.74 -20.49
C ARG A 745 -3.22 -1.75 -19.57
N PHE A 746 -2.67 -1.43 -18.40
CA PHE A 746 -3.42 -0.76 -17.34
C PHE A 746 -3.10 0.73 -17.15
N ARG A 747 -2.09 1.29 -17.83
CA ARG A 747 -1.70 2.72 -17.71
C ARG A 747 -2.79 3.75 -18.03
N ASN A 748 -3.92 3.36 -18.64
CA ASN A 748 -5.04 4.27 -18.91
C ASN A 748 -6.03 4.40 -17.74
N HIS A 749 -5.96 3.54 -16.74
CA HIS A 749 -6.81 3.64 -15.56
C HIS A 749 -6.43 4.89 -14.74
N PRO A 750 -7.35 5.86 -14.56
CA PRO A 750 -7.11 7.02 -13.71
C PRO A 750 -6.97 6.66 -12.23
N SER A 751 -7.43 5.50 -11.78
CA SER A 751 -7.22 5.05 -10.40
C SER A 751 -5.74 4.85 -10.07
N ILE A 752 -4.92 4.30 -10.96
CA ILE A 752 -3.49 4.03 -10.69
C ILE A 752 -2.77 5.36 -10.46
N VAL A 753 -2.27 5.62 -9.26
CA VAL A 753 -1.59 6.88 -8.90
C VAL A 753 -0.12 6.70 -8.63
N LEU A 754 0.35 5.47 -8.46
CA LEU A 754 1.75 5.17 -8.17
C LEU A 754 2.06 3.73 -8.55
N TRP A 755 3.25 3.51 -9.10
CA TRP A 755 3.82 2.17 -9.32
C TRP A 755 4.90 1.89 -8.28
N CYS A 756 4.87 0.70 -7.70
CA CYS A 756 5.80 0.30 -6.66
C CYS A 756 6.57 -0.96 -7.04
N GLY A 757 7.90 -0.92 -6.97
CA GLY A 757 8.74 -2.03 -7.43
C GLY A 757 8.63 -3.28 -6.58
N ARG A 758 8.54 -3.12 -5.26
CA ARG A 758 8.66 -4.22 -4.29
C ARG A 758 8.02 -3.87 -2.94
N ASN A 759 7.39 -4.87 -2.31
CA ASN A 759 6.98 -4.79 -0.91
C ASN A 759 8.21 -4.84 0.03
N GLU A 760 8.30 -3.91 0.98
CA GLU A 760 9.31 -3.89 2.06
C GLU A 760 10.78 -3.99 1.57
N GLY A 761 11.13 -3.29 0.49
CA GLY A 761 12.50 -3.32 -0.03
C GLY A 761 12.66 -2.63 -1.37
N VAL A 762 13.85 -2.72 -1.98
CA VAL A 762 14.09 -2.30 -3.37
C VAL A 762 14.37 -3.54 -4.22
N PRO A 763 13.82 -3.65 -5.46
CA PRO A 763 14.14 -4.76 -6.35
C PRO A 763 15.64 -4.87 -6.60
N GLN A 764 16.15 -6.05 -6.90
CA GLN A 764 17.57 -6.21 -7.28
C GLN A 764 17.99 -5.24 -8.42
N PRO A 765 19.27 -4.81 -8.50
CA PRO A 765 19.67 -3.70 -9.39
C PRO A 765 19.28 -3.84 -10.86
N VAL A 766 19.39 -5.04 -11.43
CA VAL A 766 19.00 -5.31 -12.83
C VAL A 766 17.50 -5.11 -13.03
N LEU A 767 16.70 -5.60 -12.09
CA LEU A 767 15.25 -5.50 -12.12
C LEU A 767 14.78 -4.06 -11.90
N ASN A 768 15.31 -3.38 -10.88
CA ASN A 768 14.95 -1.99 -10.58
C ASN A 768 15.28 -1.06 -11.76
N ARG A 769 16.45 -1.22 -12.40
CA ARG A 769 16.82 -0.45 -13.60
C ARG A 769 15.87 -0.75 -14.77
N GLY A 770 15.54 -2.03 -15.00
CA GLY A 770 14.57 -2.41 -16.03
C GLY A 770 13.18 -1.82 -15.81
N LEU A 771 12.72 -1.78 -14.56
CA LEU A 771 11.45 -1.13 -14.18
C LEU A 771 11.50 0.39 -14.42
N ILE A 772 12.58 1.07 -14.00
CA ILE A 772 12.80 2.51 -14.28
C ILE A 772 12.68 2.79 -15.79
N ASP A 773 13.31 1.95 -16.62
CA ASP A 773 13.27 2.08 -18.08
C ASP A 773 11.86 1.83 -18.64
N ILE A 774 11.12 0.83 -18.11
CA ILE A 774 9.72 0.58 -18.49
C ILE A 774 8.87 1.82 -18.18
N PHE A 775 8.94 2.39 -16.97
CA PHE A 775 8.12 3.55 -16.64
C PHE A 775 8.49 4.78 -17.46
N ALA A 776 9.77 5.01 -17.73
CA ALA A 776 10.21 6.11 -18.59
C ALA A 776 9.72 5.96 -20.05
N GLN A 777 9.55 4.73 -20.53
CA GLN A 777 9.17 4.44 -21.92
C GLN A 777 7.67 4.27 -22.14
N GLU A 778 6.98 3.64 -21.18
CA GLU A 778 5.62 3.14 -21.34
C GLU A 778 4.58 3.95 -20.57
N ASP A 779 4.89 4.56 -19.42
CA ASP A 779 3.91 5.37 -18.69
C ASP A 779 4.35 6.84 -18.65
N GLY A 780 5.37 7.16 -17.87
CA GLY A 780 5.97 8.48 -17.71
C GLY A 780 5.06 9.53 -17.04
N ALA A 781 3.77 9.24 -16.85
CA ALA A 781 2.79 10.15 -16.27
C ALA A 781 2.72 10.07 -14.73
N ARG A 782 3.30 9.03 -14.13
CA ARG A 782 3.15 8.68 -12.70
C ARG A 782 4.50 8.42 -12.06
N LEU A 783 4.57 8.58 -10.74
CA LEU A 783 5.76 8.23 -9.95
C LEU A 783 5.94 6.70 -9.89
N TYR A 784 7.20 6.29 -10.04
CA TYR A 784 7.67 4.96 -9.66
C TYR A 784 8.50 5.06 -8.38
N LEU A 785 8.10 4.36 -7.33
CA LEU A 785 8.89 4.17 -6.12
C LEU A 785 9.33 2.71 -6.04
N PRO A 786 10.60 2.39 -5.76
CA PRO A 786 11.01 0.99 -5.73
C PRO A 786 10.64 0.30 -4.41
N SER A 787 10.26 1.03 -3.36
CA SER A 787 10.00 0.49 -2.01
C SER A 787 8.73 1.03 -1.41
N SER A 788 7.99 0.17 -0.71
CA SER A 788 6.78 0.53 0.03
C SER A 788 7.03 1.17 1.40
N ILE A 789 8.25 1.13 1.98
CA ILE A 789 8.42 1.45 3.43
C ILE A 789 9.49 2.49 3.79
N ALA A 790 10.39 2.81 2.86
CA ALA A 790 11.62 3.51 3.25
C ALA A 790 11.83 4.88 2.59
N ILE A 791 11.44 5.04 1.32
CA ILE A 791 11.83 6.18 0.50
C ILE A 791 10.72 7.22 0.55
N ASN A 792 10.91 8.28 1.35
CA ASN A 792 9.85 9.24 1.71
C ASN A 792 8.62 8.56 2.35
N LEU A 793 8.83 7.47 3.09
CA LEU A 793 7.78 6.64 3.69
C LEU A 793 8.17 6.23 5.11
N ARG A 794 7.25 5.53 5.78
CA ARG A 794 7.46 4.98 7.13
C ARG A 794 7.61 3.46 7.11
N PRO A 795 8.44 2.91 8.03
CA PRO A 795 8.52 1.46 8.22
C PRO A 795 7.15 0.85 8.47
N SER A 796 7.04 -0.42 8.10
CA SER A 796 5.85 -1.23 8.26
C SER A 796 5.43 -1.42 9.71
N GLY A 797 4.13 -1.63 9.89
CA GLY A 797 3.54 -1.99 11.16
C GLY A 797 3.25 -0.79 12.07
N PRO A 798 2.85 -1.07 13.33
CA PRO A 798 2.76 -2.39 13.95
C PRO A 798 1.71 -3.29 13.28
N TYR A 799 1.88 -4.62 13.42
CA TYR A 799 0.94 -5.64 12.93
C TYR A 799 0.15 -6.34 14.05
N SER A 800 0.40 -5.94 15.29
CA SER A 800 -0.20 -6.45 16.52
C SER A 800 -0.84 -5.31 17.29
N TRP A 801 -1.71 -5.63 18.24
CA TRP A 801 -2.40 -4.62 19.04
C TRP A 801 -1.41 -3.71 19.79
N THR A 802 -1.74 -2.42 19.81
CA THR A 802 -1.05 -1.38 20.57
C THR A 802 -2.10 -0.49 21.23
N ASP A 803 -1.71 0.19 22.32
CA ASP A 803 -2.57 1.17 22.98
C ASP A 803 -3.07 2.23 21.96
N PRO A 804 -4.40 2.41 21.82
CA PRO A 804 -5.00 3.39 20.90
C PRO A 804 -4.47 4.81 21.04
N GLN A 805 -4.09 5.25 22.25
CA GLN A 805 -3.56 6.60 22.48
C GLN A 805 -2.23 6.84 21.76
N LEU A 806 -1.48 5.78 21.43
CA LEU A 806 -0.21 5.91 20.72
C LEU A 806 -0.38 6.35 19.27
N TYR A 807 -1.55 6.15 18.65
CA TYR A 807 -1.84 6.68 17.30
C TYR A 807 -1.91 8.20 17.24
N PHE A 808 -2.22 8.86 18.36
CA PHE A 808 -2.26 10.31 18.46
C PHE A 808 -0.90 10.92 18.84
N THR A 809 0.04 10.12 19.37
CA THR A 809 1.26 10.67 20.00
C THR A 809 2.56 10.14 19.38
N ARG A 810 2.71 8.81 19.27
CA ARG A 810 3.97 8.16 18.88
C ARG A 810 3.93 7.64 17.45
N SER A 811 2.80 7.07 17.04
CA SER A 811 2.57 6.47 15.73
C SER A 811 1.96 7.46 14.72
N ASN A 812 1.89 8.74 15.08
CA ASN A 812 1.28 9.84 14.34
C ASN A 812 2.18 10.45 13.25
N ARG A 813 2.97 9.65 12.53
CA ARG A 813 3.99 10.17 11.60
C ARG A 813 3.83 9.68 10.16
N GLY A 814 4.02 10.61 9.22
CA GLY A 814 4.32 10.38 7.81
C GLY A 814 3.20 9.78 6.95
N PHE A 815 3.63 9.14 5.87
CA PHE A 815 2.81 8.30 5.01
C PHE A 815 3.11 6.83 5.35
N SER A 816 2.17 6.13 5.98
CA SER A 816 2.29 4.71 6.30
C SER A 816 1.46 3.89 5.32
N VAL A 817 2.13 3.01 4.57
CA VAL A 817 1.51 2.14 3.58
C VAL A 817 0.91 0.87 4.18
N GLU A 818 1.34 0.48 5.39
CA GLU A 818 0.90 -0.73 6.05
C GLU A 818 1.09 -0.63 7.57
N LEU A 819 0.00 -0.80 8.29
CA LEU A 819 -0.04 -1.12 9.72
C LEU A 819 -1.38 -1.79 10.01
N GLY A 820 -1.40 -2.76 10.90
CA GLY A 820 -2.56 -3.60 11.13
C GLY A 820 -2.74 -3.96 12.59
N ILE A 821 -3.99 -4.17 12.98
CA ILE A 821 -4.36 -4.71 14.28
C ILE A 821 -5.40 -5.82 14.07
N SER A 822 -5.54 -6.71 15.04
CA SER A 822 -6.52 -7.79 14.94
C SER A 822 -7.94 -7.24 14.78
N SER A 823 -8.75 -7.91 13.98
CA SER A 823 -10.12 -7.49 13.67
C SER A 823 -11.04 -8.70 13.50
N PHE A 824 -11.49 -9.22 14.64
CA PHE A 824 -12.31 -10.43 14.64
C PHE A 824 -13.67 -10.18 13.95
N PRO A 825 -14.16 -11.10 13.10
CA PRO A 825 -15.38 -10.91 12.34
C PRO A 825 -16.64 -10.96 13.21
N THR A 826 -17.79 -10.71 12.59
CA THR A 826 -19.06 -10.92 13.28
C THR A 826 -19.22 -12.38 13.69
N ARG A 827 -19.97 -12.63 14.75
CA ARG A 827 -20.30 -13.99 15.20
C ARG A 827 -20.83 -14.85 14.05
N GLU A 828 -21.70 -14.28 13.22
CA GLU A 828 -22.35 -15.00 12.12
C GLU A 828 -21.41 -15.33 10.97
N ALA A 829 -20.48 -14.43 10.63
CA ALA A 829 -19.44 -14.68 9.64
C ALA A 829 -18.50 -15.78 10.14
N PHE A 830 -18.02 -15.68 11.38
CA PHE A 830 -17.18 -16.69 12.01
C PHE A 830 -17.84 -18.08 12.04
N MET A 831 -19.10 -18.16 12.46
CA MET A 831 -19.83 -19.44 12.51
C MET A 831 -20.04 -20.05 11.11
N SER A 832 -20.06 -19.24 10.05
CA SER A 832 -20.28 -19.73 8.68
C SER A 832 -19.06 -20.44 8.08
N SER A 833 -17.86 -20.17 8.60
CA SER A 833 -16.61 -20.81 8.17
C SER A 833 -16.06 -21.83 9.18
N MET A 834 -16.76 -22.09 10.29
CA MET A 834 -16.22 -22.89 11.41
C MET A 834 -17.13 -24.06 11.82
N PRO A 835 -16.59 -25.28 12.01
CA PRO A 835 -17.32 -26.39 12.62
C PRO A 835 -17.82 -26.04 14.03
N THR A 836 -19.04 -26.46 14.39
CA THR A 836 -19.65 -26.11 15.69
C THR A 836 -18.79 -26.47 16.89
N ALA A 837 -18.09 -27.61 16.87
CA ALA A 837 -17.22 -28.04 17.97
C ALA A 837 -15.93 -27.20 18.09
N ASP A 838 -15.57 -26.46 17.04
CA ASP A 838 -14.39 -25.61 16.94
C ASP A 838 -14.72 -24.11 17.11
N GLN A 839 -16.00 -23.76 17.27
CA GLN A 839 -16.44 -22.38 17.48
C GLN A 839 -16.08 -21.83 18.87
N TRP A 840 -15.86 -22.70 19.86
CA TRP A 840 -15.39 -22.34 21.19
C TRP A 840 -14.92 -23.57 21.99
N PRO A 841 -13.80 -23.50 22.76
CA PRO A 841 -12.85 -22.38 22.90
C PRO A 841 -11.94 -22.22 21.67
N ILE A 842 -10.99 -21.30 21.74
CA ILE A 842 -9.94 -21.11 20.70
C ILE A 842 -9.27 -22.46 20.40
N SER A 843 -9.22 -22.84 19.13
CA SER A 843 -8.68 -24.11 18.64
C SER A 843 -7.73 -23.91 17.46
N ASP A 844 -7.14 -24.98 16.93
CA ASP A 844 -6.30 -24.90 15.72
C ASP A 844 -7.08 -24.39 14.50
N ASN A 845 -8.41 -24.56 14.44
CA ASN A 845 -9.20 -23.94 13.37
C ASN A 845 -9.11 -22.40 13.43
N TRP A 846 -9.04 -21.81 14.62
CA TRP A 846 -8.87 -20.36 14.74
C TRP A 846 -7.51 -19.93 14.20
N ALA A 847 -6.44 -20.61 14.62
CA ALA A 847 -5.08 -20.33 14.15
C ALA A 847 -4.92 -20.58 12.64
N TYR A 848 -5.59 -21.61 12.11
CA TYR A 848 -5.61 -21.88 10.67
C TYR A 848 -6.21 -20.69 9.92
N HIS A 849 -7.32 -20.14 10.43
CA HIS A 849 -7.98 -18.93 9.93
C HIS A 849 -7.38 -17.62 10.49
N ASP A 850 -6.07 -17.63 10.72
CA ASP A 850 -5.21 -16.50 11.06
C ASP A 850 -5.19 -16.04 12.53
N TRP A 851 -5.84 -16.70 13.49
CA TRP A 851 -5.76 -16.30 14.91
C TRP A 851 -4.45 -16.70 15.60
N HIS A 852 -3.37 -15.95 15.34
CA HIS A 852 -2.03 -16.26 15.83
C HIS A 852 -1.76 -15.67 17.23
N GLN A 853 -1.08 -16.41 18.10
CA GLN A 853 -0.64 -15.95 19.44
C GLN A 853 0.86 -15.59 19.50
N GLN A 854 1.51 -15.50 18.34
CA GLN A 854 2.92 -15.17 18.19
C GLN A 854 3.20 -14.67 16.76
N ALA A 855 4.30 -13.93 16.58
CA ALA A 855 4.78 -13.42 15.28
C ALA A 855 3.80 -12.45 14.58
N GLY A 856 3.73 -12.48 13.24
CA GLY A 856 2.81 -11.66 12.46
C GLY A 856 1.37 -11.87 12.93
N GLY A 857 0.69 -10.78 13.30
CA GLY A 857 -0.70 -10.83 13.76
C GLY A 857 -0.88 -11.27 15.20
N ASP A 858 0.17 -11.28 16.03
CA ASP A 858 0.11 -11.71 17.43
C ASP A 858 -1.04 -11.05 18.23
N THR A 859 -1.97 -11.90 18.68
CA THR A 859 -3.16 -11.54 19.46
C THR A 859 -2.96 -11.61 20.98
N HIS A 860 -1.79 -12.03 21.48
CA HIS A 860 -1.58 -12.30 22.90
C HIS A 860 -1.78 -11.06 23.79
N GLU A 861 -1.19 -9.93 23.41
CA GLU A 861 -1.36 -8.68 24.17
C GLU A 861 -2.78 -8.13 24.07
N LEU A 862 -3.45 -8.29 22.91
CA LEU A 862 -4.87 -7.96 22.77
C LEU A 862 -5.73 -8.80 23.73
N MET A 863 -5.48 -10.12 23.80
CA MET A 863 -6.22 -11.04 24.66
C MET A 863 -6.06 -10.69 26.13
N LYS A 864 -4.81 -10.42 26.57
CA LYS A 864 -4.54 -9.93 27.93
C LYS A 864 -5.23 -8.60 28.19
N GLU A 865 -5.23 -7.70 27.22
CA GLU A 865 -5.85 -6.40 27.39
C GLU A 865 -7.37 -6.52 27.51
N MET A 866 -7.98 -7.33 26.65
CA MET A 866 -9.41 -7.63 26.72
C MET A 866 -9.79 -8.27 28.05
N GLU A 867 -8.98 -9.17 28.59
CA GLU A 867 -9.20 -9.75 29.92
C GLU A 867 -9.04 -8.69 31.04
N ARG A 868 -8.04 -7.80 30.93
CA ARG A 868 -7.85 -6.70 31.88
C ARG A 868 -9.07 -5.77 31.88
N GLN A 869 -9.59 -5.42 30.71
CA GLN A 869 -10.77 -4.56 30.55
C GLN A 869 -12.07 -5.24 30.97
N PHE A 870 -12.35 -6.47 30.53
CA PHE A 870 -13.68 -7.07 30.61
C PHE A 870 -13.75 -8.42 31.34
N GLY A 871 -12.62 -8.97 31.77
CA GLY A 871 -12.52 -10.32 32.32
C GLY A 871 -12.43 -11.41 31.24
N PRO A 872 -12.17 -12.68 31.63
CA PRO A 872 -12.02 -13.79 30.69
C PRO A 872 -13.34 -14.11 29.99
N SER A 873 -13.29 -14.46 28.72
CA SER A 873 -14.47 -14.90 27.93
C SER A 873 -14.70 -16.39 28.13
N THR A 874 -15.97 -16.79 28.26
CA THR A 874 -16.36 -18.20 28.50
C THR A 874 -17.19 -18.80 27.37
N SER A 875 -17.55 -17.99 26.37
CA SER A 875 -18.26 -18.41 25.15
C SER A 875 -17.91 -17.50 23.98
N LEU A 876 -18.17 -17.96 22.75
CA LEU A 876 -18.03 -17.16 21.53
C LEU A 876 -18.85 -15.86 21.60
N ASN A 877 -20.06 -15.89 22.18
CA ASN A 877 -20.91 -14.71 22.31
C ASN A 877 -20.27 -13.63 23.19
N GLU A 878 -19.67 -14.04 24.31
CA GLU A 878 -18.97 -13.09 25.19
C GLU A 878 -17.69 -12.57 24.54
N PHE A 879 -16.95 -13.47 23.86
CA PHE A 879 -15.73 -13.11 23.15
C PHE A 879 -16.01 -12.11 22.03
N GLU A 880 -16.94 -12.42 21.12
CA GLU A 880 -17.29 -11.54 19.99
C GLU A 880 -17.77 -10.18 20.49
N ARG A 881 -18.69 -10.15 21.46
CA ARG A 881 -19.20 -8.89 22.02
C ARG A 881 -18.08 -8.00 22.60
N ARG A 882 -17.06 -8.59 23.21
CA ARG A 882 -15.91 -7.86 23.79
C ARG A 882 -14.94 -7.40 22.71
N ILE A 883 -14.56 -8.27 21.78
CA ILE A 883 -13.62 -7.88 20.72
C ILE A 883 -14.22 -6.88 19.73
N GLN A 884 -15.55 -6.86 19.53
CA GLN A 884 -16.19 -5.80 18.76
C GLN A 884 -16.05 -4.41 19.42
N MET A 885 -15.89 -4.31 20.75
CA MET A 885 -15.58 -3.04 21.42
C MET A 885 -14.16 -2.56 21.07
N PHE A 886 -13.20 -3.48 20.99
CA PHE A 886 -11.83 -3.19 20.53
C PHE A 886 -11.81 -2.79 19.06
N ASN A 887 -12.52 -3.54 18.21
CA ASN A 887 -12.67 -3.19 16.79
C ASN A 887 -13.17 -1.75 16.59
N LEU A 888 -14.08 -1.26 17.46
CA LEU A 888 -14.53 0.13 17.43
C LEU A 888 -13.43 1.11 17.81
N VAL A 889 -12.85 0.93 19.00
CA VAL A 889 -11.89 1.89 19.57
C VAL A 889 -10.60 1.94 18.77
N ASP A 890 -10.04 0.78 18.46
CA ASP A 890 -8.68 0.69 17.93
C ASP A 890 -8.62 1.18 16.47
N HIS A 891 -9.59 0.81 15.63
CA HIS A 891 -9.64 1.25 14.23
C HIS A 891 -10.03 2.72 14.10
N GLN A 892 -10.87 3.22 15.00
CA GLN A 892 -11.17 4.65 15.08
C GLN A 892 -9.90 5.45 15.41
N ALA A 893 -9.12 5.01 16.40
CA ALA A 893 -7.90 5.69 16.82
C ALA A 893 -6.81 5.74 15.74
N ILE A 894 -6.69 4.70 14.90
CA ILE A 894 -5.75 4.70 13.76
C ILE A 894 -5.97 5.91 12.84
N PHE A 895 -7.23 6.18 12.49
CA PHE A 895 -7.57 7.26 11.55
C PHE A 895 -7.72 8.62 12.25
N GLU A 896 -8.31 8.68 13.44
CA GLU A 896 -8.42 9.95 14.17
C GLU A 896 -7.04 10.48 14.60
N GLY A 897 -6.12 9.60 15.02
CA GLY A 897 -4.73 9.97 15.29
C GLY A 897 -3.97 10.41 14.03
N PHE A 898 -4.32 9.85 12.87
CA PHE A 898 -3.86 10.33 11.57
C PHE A 898 -4.32 11.78 11.33
N TYR A 899 -5.61 12.07 11.47
CA TYR A 899 -6.17 13.39 11.22
C TYR A 899 -5.79 14.46 12.25
N GLN A 900 -5.55 14.06 13.50
CA GLN A 900 -5.08 15.00 14.54
C GLN A 900 -3.80 15.73 14.12
N HIS A 901 -3.00 15.08 13.26
CA HIS A 901 -1.72 15.59 12.76
C HIS A 901 -1.69 15.67 11.23
N LEU A 902 -2.85 15.91 10.60
CA LEU A 902 -2.99 16.04 9.15
C LEU A 902 -2.04 17.13 8.61
N TRP A 903 -1.32 16.80 7.55
CA TRP A 903 -0.21 17.53 6.92
C TRP A 903 1.07 17.68 7.75
N ARG A 904 0.99 17.54 9.08
CA ARG A 904 2.11 17.76 10.00
C ARG A 904 2.08 16.77 11.17
N PRO A 905 2.70 15.58 11.07
CA PRO A 905 3.50 15.08 9.96
C PRO A 905 2.77 14.09 9.04
N ASN A 906 1.44 13.98 9.12
CA ASN A 906 0.72 12.91 8.43
C ASN A 906 0.16 13.30 7.06
N SER A 907 0.09 12.33 6.16
CA SER A 907 -0.53 12.51 4.82
C SER A 907 -1.18 11.26 4.26
N GLY A 908 -0.76 10.09 4.73
CA GLY A 908 -1.28 8.80 4.29
C GLY A 908 -1.34 7.78 5.42
N ARG A 909 -2.45 7.05 5.48
CA ARG A 909 -2.68 5.95 6.41
C ARG A 909 -3.39 4.81 5.69
N MET A 910 -2.66 3.71 5.51
CA MET A 910 -3.16 2.50 4.86
C MET A 910 -3.07 1.32 5.81
N ILE A 911 -4.21 0.72 6.13
CA ILE A 911 -4.25 -0.41 7.07
C ILE A 911 -3.85 -1.73 6.39
N TRP A 912 -3.21 -2.61 7.14
CA TRP A 912 -3.04 -4.02 6.86
C TRP A 912 -4.15 -4.74 7.62
N MET A 913 -5.26 -5.11 7.00
CA MET A 913 -5.62 -5.04 5.57
C MET A 913 -7.07 -4.58 5.44
N THR A 914 -7.51 -4.13 4.28
CA THR A 914 -8.93 -3.81 4.10
C THR A 914 -9.73 -5.00 3.60
N HIS A 915 -9.11 -5.84 2.77
CA HIS A 915 -9.77 -6.94 2.05
C HIS A 915 -9.21 -8.30 2.46
N PRO A 916 -10.05 -9.25 2.92
CA PRO A 916 -9.65 -10.64 3.14
C PRO A 916 -9.89 -11.49 1.89
N SER A 917 -8.86 -12.22 1.44
CA SER A 917 -8.92 -13.16 0.31
C SER A 917 -9.71 -14.44 0.60
N TRP A 918 -9.91 -14.74 1.89
CA TRP A 918 -10.54 -15.95 2.41
C TRP A 918 -11.16 -15.65 3.79
N PRO A 919 -11.94 -16.56 4.42
CA PRO A 919 -12.44 -16.32 5.77
C PRO A 919 -11.29 -16.21 6.78
N SER A 920 -10.89 -15.00 7.10
CA SER A 920 -9.85 -14.68 8.09
C SER A 920 -10.49 -14.10 9.35
N VAL A 921 -9.75 -14.09 10.46
CA VAL A 921 -10.19 -13.49 11.72
C VAL A 921 -9.36 -12.28 12.18
N MET A 922 -8.55 -11.70 11.29
CA MET A 922 -7.73 -10.53 11.63
C MET A 922 -7.56 -9.55 10.47
N TRP A 923 -7.07 -8.35 10.81
CA TRP A 923 -6.65 -7.27 9.92
C TRP A 923 -7.73 -6.60 9.05
N GLN A 924 -8.73 -7.34 8.56
CA GLN A 924 -9.83 -6.88 7.71
C GLN A 924 -10.81 -5.87 8.35
N MET A 925 -11.49 -5.07 7.52
CA MET A 925 -12.60 -4.23 7.98
C MET A 925 -13.99 -4.87 7.77
N TYR A 926 -14.09 -5.83 6.87
CA TYR A 926 -15.29 -6.62 6.60
C TYR A 926 -14.89 -8.09 6.38
N SER A 927 -15.85 -9.01 6.40
CA SER A 927 -15.63 -10.44 6.21
C SER A 927 -15.68 -10.84 4.73
N SER A 928 -15.10 -12.00 4.37
CA SER A 928 -15.07 -12.52 2.99
C SER A 928 -16.44 -12.89 2.41
N ASP A 929 -17.49 -12.89 3.23
CA ASP A 929 -18.90 -13.06 2.87
C ASP A 929 -19.67 -11.72 2.78
N TYR A 930 -18.95 -10.59 2.77
CA TYR A 930 -19.45 -9.21 2.73
C TYR A 930 -20.05 -8.69 4.05
N ASP A 931 -20.04 -9.45 5.15
CA ASP A 931 -20.55 -8.96 6.43
C ASP A 931 -19.63 -7.91 7.04
N THR A 932 -20.20 -6.83 7.58
CA THR A 932 -19.46 -5.70 8.13
C THR A 932 -19.44 -5.78 9.64
N GLN A 933 -18.24 -5.94 10.21
CA GLN A 933 -18.02 -5.91 11.67
C GLN A 933 -17.76 -4.48 12.17
N ALA A 934 -17.51 -4.31 13.47
CA ALA A 934 -17.46 -2.98 14.06
C ALA A 934 -16.30 -2.10 13.54
N SER A 935 -15.20 -2.73 13.08
CA SER A 935 -14.06 -2.02 12.48
C SER A 935 -14.46 -1.24 11.22
N PHE A 936 -15.34 -1.80 10.37
CA PHE A 936 -15.89 -1.08 9.21
C PHE A 936 -16.52 0.26 9.60
N TYR A 937 -17.37 0.26 10.63
CA TYR A 937 -18.12 1.46 11.04
C TYR A 937 -17.24 2.46 11.79
N ALA A 938 -16.24 1.99 12.52
CA ALA A 938 -15.20 2.84 13.11
C ALA A 938 -14.41 3.59 12.03
N ILE A 939 -13.93 2.85 11.01
CA ILE A 939 -13.21 3.43 9.86
C ILE A 939 -14.10 4.41 9.10
N ARG A 940 -15.35 4.01 8.81
CA ARG A 940 -16.31 4.84 8.09
C ARG A 940 -16.54 6.19 8.78
N ARG A 941 -16.79 6.19 10.09
CA ARG A 941 -17.02 7.41 10.87
C ARG A 941 -15.76 8.26 10.96
N ALA A 942 -14.62 7.67 11.31
CA ALA A 942 -13.35 8.39 11.43
C ALA A 942 -12.89 9.05 10.12
N ASN A 943 -13.31 8.51 8.96
CA ASN A 943 -12.96 9.02 7.64
C ASN A 943 -14.07 9.84 6.97
N ALA A 944 -15.15 10.19 7.69
CA ALA A 944 -16.18 11.07 7.15
C ALA A 944 -15.55 12.39 6.64
N PRO A 945 -15.96 12.92 5.46
CA PRO A 945 -15.32 14.11 4.89
C PRO A 945 -15.30 15.32 5.80
N LEU A 946 -16.36 15.49 6.61
CA LEU A 946 -16.45 16.44 7.70
C LEU A 946 -16.75 15.64 8.99
N HIS A 947 -15.84 15.69 9.96
CA HIS A 947 -15.83 14.84 11.15
C HIS A 947 -15.54 15.65 12.42
N VAL A 948 -15.99 15.14 13.58
CA VAL A 948 -15.62 15.66 14.90
C VAL A 948 -15.03 14.54 15.75
N GLN A 949 -13.86 14.81 16.32
CA GLN A 949 -13.08 13.81 17.06
C GLN A 949 -12.51 14.38 18.35
N MET A 950 -12.03 13.49 19.21
CA MET A 950 -11.28 13.84 20.42
C MET A 950 -10.03 12.97 20.53
N ASP A 951 -8.91 13.59 20.88
CA ASP A 951 -7.69 12.91 21.32
C ASP A 951 -7.93 12.30 22.72
N PRO A 952 -7.95 10.95 22.86
CA PRO A 952 -8.21 10.31 24.13
C PRO A 952 -7.05 10.41 25.14
N SER A 953 -5.87 10.90 24.72
CA SER A 953 -4.69 11.05 25.59
C SER A 953 -4.77 12.30 26.45
N ASP A 954 -5.38 13.38 25.95
CA ASP A 954 -5.46 14.67 26.65
C ASP A 954 -6.86 15.33 26.63
N GLY A 955 -7.81 14.81 25.85
CA GLY A 955 -9.17 15.33 25.75
C GLY A 955 -9.36 16.48 24.75
N THR A 956 -8.36 16.76 23.91
CA THR A 956 -8.44 17.79 22.85
C THR A 956 -9.49 17.39 21.82
N ILE A 957 -10.39 18.31 21.47
CA ILE A 957 -11.46 18.11 20.48
C ILE A 957 -11.12 18.88 19.22
N ALA A 958 -11.32 18.26 18.06
CA ALA A 958 -11.07 18.89 16.77
C ALA A 958 -12.18 18.58 15.75
N ILE A 959 -12.37 19.52 14.83
CA ILE A 959 -13.09 19.33 13.57
C ILE A 959 -12.07 18.94 12.51
N VAL A 960 -12.35 17.89 11.77
CA VAL A 960 -11.57 17.48 10.59
C VAL A 960 -12.43 17.77 9.36
N ASN A 961 -11.92 18.62 8.46
CA ASN A 961 -12.58 18.94 7.21
C ASN A 961 -11.64 18.56 6.04
N THR A 962 -11.88 17.40 5.42
CA THR A 962 -11.13 16.95 4.23
C THR A 962 -11.82 17.31 2.92
N THR A 963 -12.87 18.14 2.97
CA THR A 963 -13.52 18.64 1.77
C THR A 963 -12.72 19.77 1.14
N ARG A 964 -13.12 20.20 -0.07
CA ARG A 964 -12.52 21.34 -0.78
C ARG A 964 -13.19 22.67 -0.47
N THR A 965 -14.07 22.70 0.53
CA THR A 965 -14.85 23.89 0.90
C THR A 965 -14.70 24.16 2.38
N GLU A 966 -14.48 25.43 2.72
CA GLU A 966 -14.46 25.89 4.10
C GLU A 966 -15.87 25.94 4.66
N GLU A 967 -16.01 25.71 5.97
CA GLU A 967 -17.31 25.71 6.65
C GLU A 967 -17.33 26.75 7.76
N ASN A 968 -18.42 27.52 7.84
CA ASN A 968 -18.58 28.64 8.76
C ASN A 968 -19.71 28.41 9.75
N GLY A 969 -19.53 28.87 10.99
CA GLY A 969 -20.57 28.80 12.01
C GLY A 969 -20.87 27.38 12.47
N LEU A 970 -19.90 26.48 12.36
CA LEU A 970 -20.02 25.11 12.86
C LEU A 970 -20.09 25.12 14.38
N HIS A 971 -21.08 24.44 14.94
CA HIS A 971 -21.31 24.34 16.37
C HIS A 971 -20.90 22.96 16.87
N VAL A 972 -19.79 22.92 17.62
CA VAL A 972 -19.31 21.72 18.32
C VAL A 972 -19.93 21.67 19.71
N LEU A 973 -20.57 20.56 20.02
CA LEU A 973 -21.09 20.21 21.33
C LEU A 973 -20.39 18.95 21.82
N ALA A 974 -19.76 19.02 22.98
CA ALA A 974 -19.15 17.87 23.63
C ALA A 974 -19.70 17.73 25.05
N ALA A 975 -20.11 16.54 25.45
CA ALA A 975 -20.59 16.27 26.79
C ALA A 975 -20.09 14.91 27.30
N ALA A 976 -19.62 14.89 28.54
CA ALA A 976 -19.20 13.68 29.23
C ALA A 976 -20.26 13.29 30.28
N TYR A 977 -20.57 12.00 30.36
CA TYR A 977 -21.58 11.42 31.25
C TYR A 977 -21.01 10.25 32.04
N SER A 978 -21.48 10.02 33.26
CA SER A 978 -21.26 8.77 33.98
C SER A 978 -22.09 7.63 33.37
N LEU A 979 -21.82 6.38 33.76
CA LEU A 979 -22.65 5.22 33.39
C LEU A 979 -24.09 5.31 33.93
N SER A 980 -24.32 6.10 34.98
CA SER A 980 -25.64 6.43 35.53
C SER A 980 -26.30 7.64 34.84
N ASN A 981 -25.77 8.07 33.70
CA ASN A 981 -26.26 9.20 32.90
C ASN A 981 -26.21 10.57 33.63
N GLN A 982 -25.30 10.72 34.60
CA GLN A 982 -25.03 12.02 35.21
C GLN A 982 -24.03 12.79 34.34
N ARG A 983 -24.37 14.01 33.91
CA ARG A 983 -23.45 14.87 33.17
C ARG A 983 -22.27 15.30 34.06
N LEU A 984 -21.06 15.01 33.62
CA LEU A 984 -19.79 15.25 34.31
C LEU A 984 -19.09 16.52 33.79
N ALA A 985 -19.13 16.75 32.48
CA ALA A 985 -18.54 17.90 31.82
C ALA A 985 -19.31 18.25 30.55
N GLN A 986 -19.16 19.49 30.08
CA GLN A 986 -19.65 19.91 28.77
C GLN A 986 -18.78 21.02 28.20
N LEU A 987 -18.70 21.06 26.88
CA LEU A 987 -18.07 22.10 26.09
C LEU A 987 -18.97 22.42 24.89
N SER A 988 -19.09 23.70 24.57
CA SER A 988 -19.81 24.19 23.39
C SER A 988 -18.97 25.29 22.76
N LYS A 989 -18.77 25.20 21.46
CA LYS A 989 -17.95 26.14 20.70
C LYS A 989 -18.52 26.32 19.30
N VAL A 990 -18.62 27.57 18.86
CA VAL A 990 -18.86 27.91 17.45
C VAL A 990 -17.55 28.33 16.82
N LEU A 991 -17.21 27.77 15.66
CA LEU A 991 -15.95 28.04 14.97
C LEU A 991 -16.08 27.94 13.44
N HIS A 992 -15.07 28.45 12.76
CA HIS A 992 -14.81 28.22 11.35
C HIS A 992 -13.89 27.00 11.22
N ALA A 993 -14.10 26.18 10.19
CA ALA A 993 -13.19 25.09 9.84
C ALA A 993 -12.69 25.29 8.41
N ASP A 994 -11.37 25.46 8.27
CA ASP A 994 -10.71 25.57 6.96
C ASP A 994 -10.94 24.28 6.15
N SER A 995 -10.91 24.37 4.82
CA SER A 995 -10.91 23.19 3.95
C SER A 995 -9.56 22.45 4.03
N ASP A 996 -9.57 21.14 3.87
CA ASP A 996 -8.39 20.28 3.88
C ASP A 996 -7.51 20.45 5.13
N ALA A 997 -8.14 20.56 6.30
CA ALA A 997 -7.48 20.92 7.56
C ALA A 997 -8.13 20.29 8.80
N THR A 998 -7.40 20.34 9.91
CA THR A 998 -7.87 19.99 11.25
C THR A 998 -7.89 21.25 12.11
N THR A 999 -9.04 21.56 12.70
CA THR A 999 -9.26 22.77 13.52
C THR A 999 -9.61 22.40 14.95
N GLU A 1000 -8.80 22.83 15.92
CA GLU A 1000 -9.06 22.60 17.34
C GLU A 1000 -10.29 23.39 17.84
N ALA A 1001 -11.20 22.69 18.54
CA ALA A 1001 -12.45 23.24 19.06
C ALA A 1001 -12.44 23.43 20.59
N GLY A 1002 -11.41 22.96 21.28
CA GLY A 1002 -11.21 23.05 22.73
C GLY A 1002 -10.84 21.72 23.35
N GLN A 1003 -10.95 21.59 24.68
CA GLN A 1003 -10.48 20.41 25.42
C GLN A 1003 -11.41 20.09 26.59
N LEU A 1004 -11.65 18.79 26.85
CA LEU A 1004 -12.27 18.31 28.09
C LEU A 1004 -11.21 18.00 29.14
N ASP A 1005 -11.43 18.43 30.40
CA ASP A 1005 -10.55 18.09 31.52
C ASP A 1005 -10.76 16.63 31.97
N LEU A 1006 -10.09 15.70 31.28
CA LEU A 1006 -10.15 14.27 31.59
C LEU A 1006 -9.77 13.96 33.06
N PRO A 1007 -8.70 14.54 33.65
CA PRO A 1007 -8.42 14.37 35.07
C PRO A 1007 -9.57 14.77 36.01
N ALA A 1008 -10.30 15.86 35.73
CA ALA A 1008 -11.45 16.26 36.52
C ALA A 1008 -12.65 15.32 36.34
N ILE A 1009 -12.87 14.81 35.12
CA ILE A 1009 -13.91 13.82 34.82
C ILE A 1009 -13.64 12.53 35.62
N PHE A 1010 -12.42 12.01 35.58
CA PHE A 1010 -12.06 10.73 36.25
C PHE A 1010 -11.97 10.81 37.77
N LYS A 1011 -12.06 12.01 38.38
CA LYS A 1011 -12.29 12.14 39.83
C LYS A 1011 -13.71 11.74 40.24
N ASN A 1012 -14.66 11.79 39.31
CA ASN A 1012 -16.09 11.62 39.58
C ASN A 1012 -16.71 10.39 38.91
N ALA A 1013 -15.98 9.70 38.03
CA ALA A 1013 -16.42 8.47 37.38
C ALA A 1013 -15.25 7.56 37.00
N ASP A 1014 -15.41 6.24 37.19
CA ASP A 1014 -14.44 5.23 36.74
C ASP A 1014 -14.42 5.09 35.22
N VAL A 1015 -15.57 5.28 34.57
CA VAL A 1015 -15.74 5.30 33.11
C VAL A 1015 -16.66 6.46 32.76
N ALA A 1016 -16.27 7.25 31.76
CA ALA A 1016 -17.06 8.33 31.20
C ALA A 1016 -17.50 8.00 29.77
N LEU A 1017 -18.76 8.28 29.46
CA LEU A 1017 -19.33 8.24 28.11
C LEU A 1017 -19.27 9.65 27.54
N ILE A 1018 -18.62 9.83 26.40
CA ILE A 1018 -18.40 11.15 25.79
C ILE A 1018 -19.14 11.19 24.46
N ARG A 1019 -20.04 12.16 24.34
CA ARG A 1019 -20.83 12.43 23.14
C ARG A 1019 -20.31 13.70 22.49
N LEU A 1020 -19.94 13.61 21.22
CA LEU A 1020 -19.61 14.75 20.36
C LEU A 1020 -20.69 14.92 19.30
N GLU A 1021 -21.08 16.16 19.05
CA GLU A 1021 -21.94 16.55 17.92
C GLU A 1021 -21.31 17.74 17.20
N LEU A 1022 -21.38 17.70 15.88
CA LEU A 1022 -21.07 18.80 14.98
C LEU A 1022 -22.35 19.22 14.28
N ARG A 1023 -22.75 20.48 14.45
CA ARG A 1023 -23.94 21.04 13.84
C ARG A 1023 -23.60 22.18 12.89
N ASP A 1024 -24.42 22.36 11.86
CA ASP A 1024 -24.33 23.53 10.99
C ASP A 1024 -24.85 24.79 11.69
N ALA A 1025 -24.79 25.94 11.00
CA ALA A 1025 -25.29 27.21 11.51
C ALA A 1025 -26.82 27.24 11.73
N ASN A 1026 -27.56 26.25 11.23
CA ASN A 1026 -29.01 26.08 11.42
C ASN A 1026 -29.33 25.02 12.50
N GLU A 1027 -28.33 24.57 13.25
CA GLU A 1027 -28.42 23.52 14.27
C GLU A 1027 -28.75 22.12 13.73
N ALA A 1028 -28.61 21.88 12.41
CA ALA A 1028 -28.73 20.55 11.83
C ALA A 1028 -27.50 19.71 12.15
N LEU A 1029 -27.70 18.46 12.56
CA LEU A 1029 -26.60 17.53 12.87
C LEU A 1029 -25.87 17.12 11.58
N LEU A 1030 -24.59 17.42 11.49
CA LEU A 1030 -23.72 17.08 10.35
C LEU A 1030 -22.90 15.81 10.62
N ALA A 1031 -22.32 15.71 11.81
CA ALA A 1031 -21.52 14.58 12.23
C ALA A 1031 -21.64 14.39 13.74
N ASP A 1032 -21.37 13.16 14.19
CA ASP A 1032 -21.42 12.83 15.60
C ASP A 1032 -20.45 11.70 15.94
N ASN A 1033 -19.99 11.68 17.19
CA ASN A 1033 -19.03 10.70 17.65
C ASN A 1033 -19.31 10.30 19.11
N PHE A 1034 -18.83 9.12 19.50
CA PHE A 1034 -19.11 8.54 20.80
C PHE A 1034 -17.91 7.77 21.33
N TYR A 1035 -17.48 8.08 22.55
CA TYR A 1035 -16.36 7.42 23.22
C TYR A 1035 -16.79 6.88 24.58
N TRP A 1036 -16.13 5.80 25.02
CA TRP A 1036 -16.10 5.40 26.43
C TRP A 1036 -14.64 5.42 26.89
N LEU A 1037 -14.33 6.18 27.93
CA LEU A 1037 -12.96 6.31 28.44
C LEU A 1037 -12.91 5.98 29.93
N GLY A 1038 -11.86 5.27 30.33
CA GLY A 1038 -11.48 5.08 31.72
C GLY A 1038 -10.02 5.48 31.95
N PRO A 1039 -9.64 5.87 33.17
CA PRO A 1039 -8.27 6.32 33.47
C PRO A 1039 -7.24 5.17 33.44
N LYS A 1040 -7.69 3.92 33.43
CA LYS A 1040 -6.89 2.69 33.41
C LYS A 1040 -7.68 1.59 32.71
N SER A 1041 -6.99 0.62 32.10
CA SER A 1041 -7.63 -0.53 31.45
C SER A 1041 -8.62 -1.29 32.36
N ALA A 1042 -8.29 -1.50 33.64
CA ALA A 1042 -9.19 -2.22 34.56
C ALA A 1042 -10.50 -1.46 34.86
N SER A 1043 -10.56 -0.15 34.60
CA SER A 1043 -11.77 0.65 34.83
C SER A 1043 -12.91 0.26 33.88
N TYR A 1044 -12.60 -0.16 32.65
CA TYR A 1044 -13.60 -0.58 31.66
C TYR A 1044 -14.46 -1.76 32.12
N ARG A 1045 -14.05 -2.49 33.17
CA ARG A 1045 -14.85 -3.57 33.78
C ARG A 1045 -16.18 -3.06 34.32
N LYS A 1046 -16.27 -1.77 34.67
CA LYS A 1046 -17.50 -1.10 35.08
C LYS A 1046 -18.58 -1.06 33.99
N LEU A 1047 -18.22 -1.24 32.73
CA LEU A 1047 -19.22 -1.39 31.65
C LEU A 1047 -20.06 -2.65 31.81
N LEU A 1048 -19.60 -3.66 32.55
CA LEU A 1048 -20.39 -4.87 32.88
C LEU A 1048 -21.48 -4.59 33.91
N ASP A 1049 -21.38 -3.49 34.67
CA ASP A 1049 -22.37 -3.10 35.68
C ASP A 1049 -23.58 -2.39 35.04
N LEU A 1050 -23.52 -2.09 33.73
CA LEU A 1050 -24.66 -1.53 33.00
C LEU A 1050 -25.82 -2.53 32.97
N PRO A 1051 -27.05 -2.11 33.32
CA PRO A 1051 -28.21 -2.97 33.24
C PRO A 1051 -28.51 -3.35 31.78
N GLU A 1052 -29.15 -4.50 31.61
CA GLU A 1052 -29.70 -4.91 30.31
C GLU A 1052 -30.69 -3.84 29.81
N ASN A 1053 -30.49 -3.40 28.57
CA ASN A 1053 -31.25 -2.36 27.90
C ASN A 1053 -32.17 -3.00 26.84
N THR A 1054 -33.46 -2.71 26.92
CA THR A 1054 -34.44 -3.09 25.89
C THR A 1054 -34.74 -1.87 25.03
N LEU A 1055 -34.37 -1.95 23.75
CA LEU A 1055 -34.59 -0.89 22.76
C LEU A 1055 -36.00 -0.95 22.18
N ALA A 1056 -36.55 0.22 21.86
CA ALA A 1056 -37.67 0.30 20.93
C ALA A 1056 -37.14 0.30 19.50
N VAL A 1057 -37.60 -0.64 18.68
CA VAL A 1057 -37.15 -0.84 17.29
C VAL A 1057 -38.34 -0.68 16.36
N GLN A 1058 -38.25 0.27 15.43
CA GLN A 1058 -39.24 0.49 14.39
C GLN A 1058 -38.62 0.22 13.02
N THR A 1059 -39.30 -0.58 12.20
CA THR A 1059 -38.84 -0.94 10.85
C THR A 1059 -39.83 -0.45 9.81
N ARG A 1060 -39.33 0.03 8.68
CA ARG A 1060 -40.18 0.42 7.55
C ARG A 1060 -39.47 0.15 6.24
N GLU A 1061 -40.09 -0.64 5.38
CA GLU A 1061 -39.65 -0.78 3.99
C GLU A 1061 -40.11 0.43 3.15
N LEU A 1062 -39.15 1.02 2.45
CA LEU A 1062 -39.35 2.18 1.57
C LEU A 1062 -39.50 1.73 0.11
N ALA A 1063 -39.79 2.70 -0.77
CA ALA A 1063 -39.73 2.45 -2.20
C ALA A 1063 -38.29 2.09 -2.61
N ALA A 1064 -38.17 1.17 -3.56
CA ALA A 1064 -36.86 0.81 -4.10
C ALA A 1064 -36.18 2.03 -4.75
N GLU A 1065 -34.90 2.20 -4.46
CA GLU A 1065 -34.07 3.30 -4.95
C GLU A 1065 -33.10 2.78 -6.02
N THR A 1066 -32.67 3.66 -6.93
CA THR A 1066 -31.62 3.32 -7.89
C THR A 1066 -30.29 3.80 -7.33
N HIS A 1067 -29.40 2.87 -7.02
CA HIS A 1067 -28.02 3.16 -6.64
C HIS A 1067 -27.11 2.76 -7.79
N GLU A 1068 -26.37 3.74 -8.31
CA GLU A 1068 -25.63 3.63 -9.57
C GLU A 1068 -26.50 3.15 -10.73
N THR A 1069 -26.47 1.85 -11.05
CA THR A 1069 -27.26 1.22 -12.11
C THR A 1069 -28.27 0.19 -11.59
N ALA A 1070 -28.20 -0.18 -10.31
CA ALA A 1070 -29.00 -1.25 -9.73
C ALA A 1070 -30.22 -0.68 -8.99
N LYS A 1071 -31.37 -1.35 -9.13
CA LYS A 1071 -32.57 -1.04 -8.34
C LYS A 1071 -32.52 -1.83 -7.02
N GLU A 1072 -32.37 -1.12 -5.92
CA GLU A 1072 -32.17 -1.68 -4.57
C GLU A 1072 -33.42 -1.54 -3.72
N ARG A 1073 -33.69 -2.53 -2.86
CA ARG A 1073 -34.68 -2.40 -1.78
C ARG A 1073 -34.06 -1.64 -0.63
N VAL A 1074 -34.87 -0.83 0.05
CA VAL A 1074 -34.43 0.02 1.16
C VAL A 1074 -35.30 -0.23 2.39
N ILE A 1075 -34.68 -0.54 3.52
CA ILE A 1075 -35.34 -0.65 4.83
C ILE A 1075 -34.76 0.41 5.75
N THR A 1076 -35.62 1.11 6.48
CA THR A 1076 -35.21 1.97 7.60
C THR A 1076 -35.46 1.28 8.92
N VAL A 1077 -34.49 1.36 9.82
CA VAL A 1077 -34.54 0.84 11.18
C VAL A 1077 -34.28 2.00 12.15
N THR A 1078 -35.29 2.35 12.95
CA THR A 1078 -35.15 3.38 13.99
C THR A 1078 -35.01 2.69 15.34
N LEU A 1079 -33.85 2.87 15.95
CA LEU A 1079 -33.45 2.37 17.26
C LEU A 1079 -33.64 3.50 18.29
N SER A 1080 -34.37 3.25 19.38
CA SER A 1080 -34.60 4.27 20.42
C SER A 1080 -34.32 3.72 21.82
N ASN A 1081 -33.55 4.46 22.60
CA ASN A 1081 -33.25 4.12 23.99
C ASN A 1081 -34.17 4.91 24.94
N HIS A 1082 -35.16 4.22 25.51
CA HIS A 1082 -36.08 4.80 26.51
C HIS A 1082 -35.70 4.44 27.95
N GLN A 1083 -34.55 3.78 28.16
CA GLN A 1083 -34.07 3.40 29.48
C GLN A 1083 -33.28 4.54 30.13
N SER A 1084 -32.92 4.38 31.40
CA SER A 1084 -32.19 5.38 32.20
C SER A 1084 -30.67 5.31 32.05
N THR A 1085 -30.14 4.30 31.36
CA THR A 1085 -28.71 4.11 31.07
C THR A 1085 -28.47 4.00 29.56
N ALA A 1086 -27.23 4.21 29.13
CA ALA A 1086 -26.87 4.11 27.73
C ALA A 1086 -27.01 2.67 27.18
N ALA A 1087 -27.28 2.56 25.88
CA ALA A 1087 -27.20 1.33 25.11
C ALA A 1087 -25.97 1.42 24.19
N LEU A 1088 -24.98 0.54 24.37
CA LEU A 1088 -23.69 0.67 23.69
C LEU A 1088 -23.53 -0.36 22.54
N ALA A 1089 -22.86 0.08 21.47
CA ALA A 1089 -22.44 -0.73 20.33
C ALA A 1089 -23.56 -1.59 19.72
N ILE A 1090 -24.70 -0.97 19.42
CA ILE A 1090 -25.91 -1.62 18.91
C ILE A 1090 -25.69 -2.05 17.46
N LYS A 1091 -25.71 -3.36 17.21
CA LYS A 1091 -25.70 -3.97 15.88
C LYS A 1091 -27.13 -4.29 15.43
N ALA A 1092 -27.50 -3.85 14.23
CA ALA A 1092 -28.65 -4.34 13.48
C ALA A 1092 -28.21 -5.29 12.36
N THR A 1093 -28.92 -6.41 12.16
CA THR A 1093 -28.66 -7.40 11.12
C THR A 1093 -29.94 -7.67 10.32
N LEU A 1094 -29.89 -7.50 8.99
CA LEU A 1094 -30.98 -7.89 8.09
C LEU A 1094 -30.96 -9.40 7.86
N GLU A 1095 -32.08 -10.03 8.16
CA GLU A 1095 -32.26 -11.48 8.15
C GLU A 1095 -33.44 -11.90 7.27
N ARG A 1096 -33.34 -13.08 6.68
CA ARG A 1096 -34.45 -13.79 6.05
C ARG A 1096 -35.35 -14.42 7.12
N GLY A 1097 -36.50 -14.94 6.70
CA GLY A 1097 -37.47 -15.55 7.62
C GLY A 1097 -36.92 -16.72 8.44
N ASP A 1098 -35.92 -17.43 7.89
CA ASP A 1098 -35.20 -18.55 8.52
C ASP A 1098 -34.03 -18.13 9.44
N GLY A 1099 -33.76 -16.82 9.57
CA GLY A 1099 -32.66 -16.27 10.37
C GLY A 1099 -31.32 -16.19 9.65
N SER A 1100 -31.23 -16.60 8.39
CA SER A 1100 -30.00 -16.40 7.59
C SER A 1100 -29.83 -14.93 7.21
N ARG A 1101 -28.57 -14.47 7.15
CA ARG A 1101 -28.23 -13.09 6.78
C ARG A 1101 -28.57 -12.80 5.33
N VAL A 1102 -28.96 -11.56 5.05
CA VAL A 1102 -29.03 -11.03 3.68
C VAL A 1102 -27.70 -10.35 3.37
N LEU A 1103 -26.90 -10.93 2.45
CA LEU A 1103 -25.56 -10.42 2.09
C LEU A 1103 -25.34 -10.41 0.56
N PRO A 1104 -24.75 -9.34 -0.01
CA PRO A 1104 -24.37 -8.10 0.68
C PRO A 1104 -25.60 -7.27 1.09
N ALA A 1105 -25.46 -6.52 2.18
CA ALA A 1105 -26.39 -5.50 2.63
C ALA A 1105 -25.61 -4.30 3.16
N TYR A 1106 -25.99 -3.10 2.73
CA TYR A 1106 -25.25 -1.86 2.96
C TYR A 1106 -26.01 -0.98 3.94
N TYR A 1107 -25.43 -0.77 5.12
CA TYR A 1107 -26.06 -0.02 6.21
C TYR A 1107 -25.52 1.42 6.21
N SER A 1108 -26.37 2.42 6.41
CA SER A 1108 -25.91 3.82 6.53
C SER A 1108 -25.03 4.04 7.77
N ASP A 1109 -25.28 3.27 8.82
CA ASP A 1109 -24.51 3.24 10.08
C ASP A 1109 -24.84 1.96 10.84
N ASN A 1110 -23.98 1.54 11.76
CA ASN A 1110 -24.20 0.37 12.63
C ASN A 1110 -23.23 0.43 13.82
N TYR A 1111 -23.39 -0.49 14.78
CA TYR A 1111 -22.63 -0.45 16.04
C TYR A 1111 -22.74 0.92 16.75
N VAL A 1112 -23.93 1.51 16.73
CA VAL A 1112 -24.21 2.85 17.28
C VAL A 1112 -24.43 2.80 18.78
N SER A 1113 -24.13 3.87 19.50
CA SER A 1113 -24.40 3.98 20.94
C SER A 1113 -25.41 5.09 21.20
N LEU A 1114 -26.38 4.84 22.09
CA LEU A 1114 -27.47 5.76 22.40
C LEU A 1114 -27.51 6.07 23.90
N LEU A 1115 -27.39 7.35 24.24
CA LEU A 1115 -27.71 7.85 25.58
C LEU A 1115 -29.21 7.73 25.86
N PRO A 1116 -29.64 7.79 27.14
CA PRO A 1116 -31.05 7.85 27.51
C PRO A 1116 -31.82 8.93 26.76
N GLY A 1117 -32.90 8.53 26.10
CA GLY A 1117 -33.77 9.42 25.32
C GLY A 1117 -33.36 9.61 23.85
N GLU A 1118 -32.21 9.08 23.43
CA GLU A 1118 -31.75 9.21 22.04
C GLU A 1118 -32.37 8.17 21.11
N SER A 1119 -32.46 8.54 19.83
CA SER A 1119 -32.87 7.68 18.73
C SER A 1119 -31.91 7.82 17.55
N ARG A 1120 -31.70 6.73 16.80
CA ARG A 1120 -30.93 6.69 15.55
C ARG A 1120 -31.69 5.92 14.49
N THR A 1121 -31.76 6.47 13.28
CA THR A 1121 -32.32 5.78 12.11
C THR A 1121 -31.18 5.33 11.20
N VAL A 1122 -31.22 4.05 10.81
CA VAL A 1122 -30.28 3.41 9.89
C VAL A 1122 -31.04 2.98 8.64
N SER A 1123 -30.56 3.32 7.44
CA SER A 1123 -31.04 2.72 6.20
C SER A 1123 -30.22 1.48 5.82
N ILE A 1124 -30.86 0.50 5.21
CA ILE A 1124 -30.27 -0.75 4.76
C ILE A 1124 -30.64 -0.97 3.29
N HIS A 1125 -29.64 -1.00 2.42
CA HIS A 1125 -29.78 -1.20 0.99
C HIS A 1125 -29.34 -2.61 0.59
N PHE A 1126 -30.13 -3.28 -0.26
CA PHE A 1126 -29.85 -4.65 -0.70
C PHE A 1126 -30.59 -4.99 -2.01
N SER A 1127 -30.03 -5.91 -2.80
CA SER A 1127 -30.54 -6.28 -4.14
C SER A 1127 -30.67 -7.79 -4.37
N ASN A 1128 -30.03 -8.61 -3.53
CA ASN A 1128 -29.98 -10.08 -3.60
C ASN A 1128 -31.23 -10.81 -3.05
N VAL A 1129 -32.33 -10.08 -2.87
CA VAL A 1129 -33.61 -10.63 -2.39
C VAL A 1129 -34.70 -10.26 -3.40
N PRO A 1130 -35.40 -11.24 -4.00
CA PRO A 1130 -36.48 -10.96 -4.94
C PRO A 1130 -37.51 -9.99 -4.36
N PRO A 1131 -38.06 -9.05 -5.14
CA PRO A 1131 -39.02 -8.04 -4.67
C PRO A 1131 -40.24 -8.64 -3.94
N ASP A 1132 -40.70 -9.81 -4.37
CA ASP A 1132 -41.89 -10.48 -3.83
C ASP A 1132 -41.59 -11.29 -2.55
N SER A 1133 -40.33 -11.34 -2.10
CA SER A 1133 -39.95 -12.09 -0.89
C SER A 1133 -40.45 -11.39 0.37
N THR A 1134 -41.33 -12.05 1.12
CA THR A 1134 -41.86 -11.60 2.41
C THR A 1134 -41.11 -12.22 3.59
N GLY A 1135 -41.29 -11.66 4.79
CA GLY A 1135 -40.79 -12.26 6.04
C GLY A 1135 -39.36 -11.88 6.42
N LEU A 1136 -38.85 -10.75 5.90
CA LEU A 1136 -37.61 -10.14 6.35
C LEU A 1136 -37.72 -9.71 7.82
N LYS A 1137 -36.60 -9.80 8.53
CA LYS A 1137 -36.48 -9.49 9.95
C LYS A 1137 -35.22 -8.66 10.19
N ILE A 1138 -35.24 -7.88 11.28
CA ILE A 1138 -34.08 -7.17 11.80
C ILE A 1138 -33.72 -7.77 13.15
N GLY A 1139 -32.58 -8.46 13.22
CA GLY A 1139 -31.94 -8.84 14.47
C GLY A 1139 -31.24 -7.64 15.09
N VAL A 1140 -31.35 -7.46 16.41
CA VAL A 1140 -30.72 -6.37 17.16
C VAL A 1140 -30.00 -6.92 18.38
N ARG A 1141 -28.72 -6.59 18.53
CA ARG A 1141 -27.88 -6.90 19.71
C ARG A 1141 -26.93 -5.75 20.04
N GLY A 1142 -26.22 -5.82 21.16
CA GLY A 1142 -25.22 -4.81 21.56
C GLY A 1142 -24.51 -5.21 22.85
N TRP A 1143 -23.70 -4.30 23.43
CA TRP A 1143 -22.93 -4.57 24.65
C TRP A 1143 -23.82 -4.98 25.84
N ASN A 1144 -24.79 -4.12 26.16
CA ASN A 1144 -25.77 -4.31 27.22
C ASN A 1144 -27.20 -4.35 26.66
N VAL A 1145 -27.40 -4.70 25.39
CA VAL A 1145 -28.72 -4.71 24.76
C VAL A 1145 -29.29 -6.12 24.74
N ARG A 1146 -30.56 -6.26 25.13
CA ARG A 1146 -31.28 -7.53 25.02
C ARG A 1146 -31.43 -7.93 23.56
N GLU A 1147 -30.89 -9.08 23.19
CA GLU A 1147 -31.01 -9.61 21.83
C GLU A 1147 -32.49 -9.81 21.48
N SER A 1148 -32.89 -9.27 20.32
CA SER A 1148 -34.28 -9.31 19.85
C SER A 1148 -34.35 -9.30 18.33
N THR A 1149 -35.48 -9.75 17.78
CA THR A 1149 -35.72 -9.75 16.34
C THR A 1149 -37.08 -9.14 16.05
N VAL A 1150 -37.14 -8.19 15.11
CA VAL A 1150 -38.37 -7.48 14.74
C VAL A 1150 -38.67 -7.68 13.27
N ALA A 1151 -39.92 -8.00 12.93
CA ALA A 1151 -40.35 -8.16 11.54
C ALA A 1151 -40.29 -6.82 10.79
N VAL A 1152 -39.93 -6.85 9.51
CA VAL A 1152 -39.97 -5.67 8.65
C VAL A 1152 -41.42 -5.37 8.24
N THR A 1153 -41.91 -4.17 8.54
CA THR A 1153 -43.27 -3.76 8.14
C THR A 1153 -43.29 -3.21 6.71
N SER A 1154 -44.21 -3.70 5.88
CA SER A 1154 -44.38 -3.25 4.49
C SER A 1154 -45.45 -2.18 4.36
N THR A 1155 -45.16 -1.10 3.62
CA THR A 1155 -46.08 0.00 3.36
C THR A 1155 -46.70 -0.05 1.96
N VAL A 1156 -47.03 -1.23 1.43
CA VAL A 1156 -47.82 -1.33 0.18
C VAL A 1156 -49.28 -1.63 0.51
N GLN A 1157 -50.01 -0.61 1.00
CA GLN A 1157 -51.46 -0.60 0.84
C GLN A 1157 -51.77 -0.30 -0.63
N LEU A 1158 -52.12 -1.33 -1.39
CA LEU A 1158 -52.83 -1.16 -2.66
C LEU A 1158 -54.15 -0.43 -2.39
N ASN A 1159 -54.21 0.86 -2.71
CA ASN A 1159 -55.46 1.59 -2.87
C ASN A 1159 -56.24 0.98 -4.05
N SER A 1160 -56.99 -0.09 -3.77
CA SER A 1160 -58.01 -0.65 -4.66
C SER A 1160 -59.36 -0.59 -3.97
N LYS A 1161 -59.97 0.61 -3.97
CA LYS A 1161 -61.41 0.80 -3.79
C LYS A 1161 -61.84 2.19 -4.27
N ALA A 1162 -61.65 2.45 -5.57
CA ALA A 1162 -62.57 3.34 -6.28
C ALA A 1162 -63.83 2.51 -6.57
N GLY A 1163 -64.82 2.65 -5.70
CA GLY A 1163 -66.17 2.14 -5.93
C GLY A 1163 -66.82 2.88 -7.09
N ALA A 1164 -67.48 2.11 -7.96
CA ALA A 1164 -68.33 2.59 -9.01
C ALA A 1164 -69.44 3.53 -8.49
N ARG A 1165 -69.47 4.76 -9.01
CA ARG A 1165 -70.64 5.39 -9.65
C ARG A 1165 -70.25 6.70 -10.31
#